data_AF-A0A1H2XH05-F1
#
_entry.id   AF-A0A1H2XH05-F1
#
_cell.length_a   1.000
_cell.length_b   1.000
_cell.length_c   1.000
_cell.angle_alpha   90.00
_cell.angle_beta   90.00
_cell.angle_gamma   90.00
#
_symmetry.space_group_name_H-M   'P 1'
#
loop_
_entity.id
_entity.type
_entity.pdbx_description
1 polymer ?
#
loop_
_entity_poly.entity_id
_entity_poly.type
_entity_poly.pdbx_seq_one_letter_code
_entity_poly.pdbx_strand_id
1 'polypeptide(L)'
;MKTYYTLALLLLLLIQNFSVNAQDLNKTAQKKIVQLEKLMKKAQKKGFDVTREETVVWFSKEFLKIAKWDENNIPFIQNSLEKFKPIKGDKVAMAKNLPSFERQKVIEILDKGINDLTLVMNGTIVRRPVSKVDWENIVVENDQFTSNGKPVFLYDYFSKSMGNPTSDSRIYNDHLGNIDHIGGFTPQLLKEDRTFVPWTLDKIKNHPDKKVGYTLLWNTNVPKWIKKQDPEVTKGICSFIGFDIDNPLMRDVWSDILQKTGSITKGRKSVQLGYILANEPHWFSEKGNWAFKRGEMNDLSSYTLNKFNNWLSKKYKNNITELNKNWKTNFSTFNDVTFTFPLEKHTKGTPLRYDWDRFNMDRVVEWFAFLQTELHKTNPEGDTHIKLQPHFFSDDERSHGIDIEALTELTTMIGDDAKTRERDIRYDKFEFWEKYYSYHWQELCVSYDFMESIAPEKIHVNSETHFLSSVAWRKLDTSPEYVRNNFWLATLHGMDAGLSWFWARDPDGSPEARFENSVYSKDVALAKSFAASVNMQPQVANELTQVMMDLNSFSEEIMALRRQRKPLRLFHSETSAINKEHHMTQQYDLYESLFFEGFPVGYATEKIIKKQDAKNWDAVLVYKTEYVTDSEFETLQNYLNNGGTVIIDNNSSLSMNEYGQKRSKKLVNVKGHLHTLNTTNYNDLKVFALDLIKDNLPKVVLSESNGLTNKGCNWRIASNNKGGYIMTIINLGKNKAQLKVAMRNGDTVKCTNMLTEQPLNSEFELDVHGVLLLEIEE
;
A
#
# COMPACT_ATOMS: atom_id res chain seq x y z
N MET A 1 -45.69 10.87 43.23
CA MET A 1 -44.62 10.08 43.90
C MET A 1 -44.45 8.67 43.36
N LYS A 2 -45.51 7.92 42.98
CA LYS A 2 -45.35 6.55 42.42
C LYS A 2 -44.62 6.46 41.06
N THR A 3 -44.68 7.49 40.21
CA THR A 3 -44.09 7.49 38.86
C THR A 3 -42.56 7.67 38.84
N TYR A 4 -41.98 8.28 39.88
CA TYR A 4 -40.52 8.49 39.98
C TYR A 4 -39.77 7.25 40.49
N TYR A 5 -40.41 6.42 41.33
CA TYR A 5 -39.83 5.16 41.80
C TYR A 5 -39.79 4.08 40.72
N THR A 6 -40.77 4.04 39.81
CA THR A 6 -40.80 3.05 38.72
C THR A 6 -39.73 3.35 37.66
N LEU A 7 -39.46 4.63 37.37
CA LEU A 7 -38.38 5.03 36.46
C LEU A 7 -36.99 4.74 37.06
N ALA A 8 -36.80 4.98 38.36
CA ALA A 8 -35.55 4.67 39.06
C ALA A 8 -35.30 3.17 39.19
N LEU A 9 -36.34 2.34 39.43
CA LEU A 9 -36.21 0.88 39.45
C LEU A 9 -35.94 0.30 38.06
N LEU A 10 -36.54 0.83 37.00
CA LEU A 10 -36.26 0.43 35.61
C LEU A 10 -34.82 0.80 35.21
N LEU A 11 -34.33 1.98 35.62
CA LEU A 11 -32.94 2.37 35.41
C LEU A 11 -31.97 1.46 36.19
N LEU A 12 -32.27 1.12 37.45
CA LEU A 12 -31.47 0.20 38.28
C LEU A 12 -31.46 -1.24 37.74
N LEU A 13 -32.59 -1.75 37.24
CA LEU A 13 -32.71 -3.07 36.62
C LEU A 13 -31.98 -3.15 35.27
N LEU A 14 -32.02 -2.07 34.47
CA LEU A 14 -31.23 -1.96 33.25
C LEU A 14 -29.73 -1.92 33.58
N ILE A 15 -29.29 -1.09 34.52
CA ILE A 15 -27.88 -0.99 34.94
C ILE A 15 -27.36 -2.32 35.53
N GLN A 16 -28.18 -3.06 36.29
CA GLN A 16 -27.82 -4.38 36.81
C GLN A 16 -27.70 -5.44 35.71
N ASN A 17 -28.62 -5.52 34.74
CA ASN A 17 -28.56 -6.51 33.67
C ASN A 17 -27.35 -6.31 32.73
N PHE A 18 -26.94 -5.07 32.46
CA PHE A 18 -25.74 -4.80 31.65
C PHE A 18 -24.44 -5.13 32.40
N SER A 19 -24.35 -4.81 33.69
CA SER A 19 -23.17 -5.10 34.52
C SER A 19 -22.96 -6.61 34.72
N VAL A 20 -24.05 -7.38 34.88
CA VAL A 20 -24.01 -8.84 35.01
C VAL A 20 -23.52 -9.50 33.72
N ASN A 21 -23.98 -9.04 32.55
CA ASN A 21 -23.56 -9.58 31.25
C ASN A 21 -22.06 -9.31 30.97
N ALA A 22 -21.58 -8.09 31.21
CA ALA A 22 -20.16 -7.73 31.04
C ALA A 22 -19.21 -8.54 31.94
N GLN A 23 -19.60 -8.75 33.22
CA GLN A 23 -18.83 -9.56 34.16
C GLN A 23 -18.80 -11.04 33.76
N ASP A 24 -19.90 -11.55 33.17
CA ASP A 24 -19.98 -12.93 32.69
C ASP A 24 -19.12 -13.17 31.44
N LEU A 25 -19.09 -12.22 30.49
CA LEU A 25 -18.20 -12.29 29.32
C LEU A 25 -16.72 -12.30 29.73
N ASN A 26 -16.29 -11.41 30.63
CA ASN A 26 -14.90 -11.39 31.10
C ASN A 26 -14.52 -12.71 31.81
N LYS A 27 -15.42 -13.25 32.64
CA LYS A 27 -15.22 -14.55 33.30
C LYS A 27 -15.14 -15.69 32.28
N THR A 28 -15.96 -15.65 31.24
CA THR A 28 -15.96 -16.64 30.15
C THR A 28 -14.65 -16.58 29.35
N ALA A 29 -14.21 -15.39 28.96
CA ALA A 29 -12.92 -15.19 28.31
C ALA A 29 -11.75 -15.73 29.16
N GLN A 30 -11.71 -15.40 30.46
CA GLN A 30 -10.68 -15.90 31.37
C GLN A 30 -10.69 -17.44 31.48
N LYS A 31 -11.86 -18.08 31.56
CA LYS A 31 -11.96 -19.54 31.55
C LYS A 31 -11.42 -20.14 30.26
N LYS A 32 -11.74 -19.55 29.11
CA LYS A 32 -11.26 -20.01 27.79
C LYS A 32 -9.76 -19.80 27.62
N ILE A 33 -9.18 -18.70 28.13
CA ILE A 33 -7.72 -18.51 28.20
C ILE A 33 -7.07 -19.68 28.96
N VAL A 34 -7.56 -19.99 30.16
CA VAL A 34 -7.03 -21.11 30.96
C VAL A 34 -7.22 -22.45 30.25
N GLN A 35 -8.32 -22.64 29.53
CA GLN A 35 -8.56 -23.84 28.73
C GLN A 35 -7.54 -23.97 27.59
N LEU A 36 -7.31 -22.90 26.83
CA LEU A 36 -6.35 -22.88 25.74
C LEU A 36 -4.91 -23.09 26.26
N GLU A 37 -4.50 -22.38 27.32
CA GLU A 37 -3.18 -22.58 27.93
C GLU A 37 -2.95 -24.02 28.41
N LYS A 38 -3.97 -24.68 28.96
CA LYS A 38 -3.91 -26.12 29.32
C LYS A 38 -3.77 -27.00 28.08
N LEU A 39 -4.47 -26.68 27.00
CA LEU A 39 -4.39 -27.41 25.73
C LEU A 39 -3.00 -27.24 25.10
N MET A 40 -2.47 -26.01 25.06
CA MET A 40 -1.12 -25.68 24.60
C MET A 40 -0.06 -26.47 25.36
N LYS A 41 -0.13 -26.52 26.70
CA LYS A 41 0.81 -27.34 27.51
C LYS A 41 0.75 -28.83 27.16
N LYS A 42 -0.44 -29.36 26.82
CA LYS A 42 -0.58 -30.75 26.36
C LYS A 42 -0.02 -30.94 24.95
N ALA A 43 -0.25 -29.98 24.05
CA ALA A 43 0.26 -29.98 22.69
C ALA A 43 1.80 -29.92 22.65
N GLN A 44 2.40 -29.00 23.38
CA GLN A 44 3.87 -28.88 23.51
C GLN A 44 4.52 -30.16 24.04
N LYS A 45 3.91 -30.81 25.05
CA LYS A 45 4.39 -32.12 25.55
C LYS A 45 4.37 -33.24 24.49
N LYS A 46 3.53 -33.08 23.46
CA LYS A 46 3.46 -33.99 22.31
C LYS A 46 4.30 -33.51 21.12
N GLY A 47 5.05 -32.42 21.25
CA GLY A 47 5.91 -31.88 20.19
C GLY A 47 5.20 -31.00 19.16
N PHE A 48 3.94 -30.61 19.39
CA PHE A 48 3.25 -29.69 18.49
C PHE A 48 3.71 -28.23 18.72
N ASP A 49 3.90 -27.49 17.64
CA ASP A 49 4.06 -26.03 17.67
C ASP A 49 2.74 -25.37 18.11
N VAL A 50 2.84 -24.41 19.04
CA VAL A 50 1.70 -23.66 19.60
C VAL A 50 1.84 -22.16 19.46
N THR A 51 2.79 -21.70 18.64
CA THR A 51 3.11 -20.27 18.45
C THR A 51 1.87 -19.45 18.03
N ARG A 52 1.00 -20.04 17.20
CA ARG A 52 -0.26 -19.41 16.79
C ARG A 52 -1.19 -19.18 17.98
N GLU A 53 -1.30 -20.16 18.88
CA GLU A 53 -2.14 -20.06 20.08
C GLU A 53 -1.52 -19.15 21.17
N GLU A 54 -0.19 -19.04 21.25
CA GLU A 54 0.49 -18.04 22.09
C GLU A 54 0.02 -16.63 21.75
N THR A 55 -0.07 -16.33 20.44
CA THR A 55 -0.59 -15.05 19.93
C THR A 55 -2.07 -14.84 20.29
N VAL A 56 -2.91 -15.86 20.15
CA VAL A 56 -4.33 -15.79 20.54
C VAL A 56 -4.45 -15.44 22.02
N VAL A 57 -3.67 -16.11 22.89
CA VAL A 57 -3.66 -15.83 24.33
C VAL A 57 -3.14 -14.42 24.62
N TRP A 58 -2.10 -13.97 23.92
CA TRP A 58 -1.53 -12.64 24.10
C TRP A 58 -2.56 -11.54 23.78
N PHE A 59 -3.16 -11.57 22.59
CA PHE A 59 -4.19 -10.59 22.21
C PHE A 59 -5.43 -10.69 23.08
N SER A 60 -5.81 -11.89 23.52
CA SER A 60 -6.92 -12.05 24.46
C SER A 60 -6.65 -11.31 25.77
N LYS A 61 -5.44 -11.42 26.32
CA LYS A 61 -5.05 -10.70 27.55
C LYS A 61 -4.97 -9.19 27.30
N GLU A 62 -4.40 -8.77 26.17
CA GLU A 62 -4.27 -7.35 25.82
C GLU A 62 -5.64 -6.68 25.67
N PHE A 63 -6.54 -7.27 24.90
CA PHE A 63 -7.86 -6.70 24.66
C PHE A 63 -8.80 -6.80 25.86
N LEU A 64 -8.58 -7.72 26.81
CA LEU A 64 -9.30 -7.67 28.10
C LEU A 64 -8.86 -6.47 28.95
N LYS A 65 -7.58 -6.05 28.90
CA LYS A 65 -7.12 -4.80 29.53
C LYS A 65 -7.73 -3.59 28.82
N ILE A 66 -7.68 -3.56 27.49
CA ILE A 66 -8.28 -2.50 26.67
C ILE A 66 -9.78 -2.36 26.96
N ALA A 67 -10.54 -3.46 26.91
CA ALA A 67 -11.97 -3.45 27.23
C ALA A 67 -12.25 -2.95 28.64
N LYS A 68 -11.37 -3.26 29.60
CA LYS A 68 -11.49 -2.72 30.96
C LYS A 68 -11.22 -1.22 31.01
N TRP A 69 -10.24 -0.72 30.26
CA TRP A 69 -9.98 0.70 30.14
C TRP A 69 -11.16 1.42 29.48
N ASP A 70 -11.67 0.90 28.36
CA ASP A 70 -12.80 1.48 27.60
C ASP A 70 -14.08 1.54 28.44
N GLU A 71 -14.36 0.50 29.23
CA GLU A 71 -15.47 0.46 30.19
C GLU A 71 -15.39 1.57 31.25
N ASN A 72 -14.18 1.91 31.68
CA ASN A 72 -13.96 2.97 32.66
C ASN A 72 -13.87 4.37 32.00
N ASN A 73 -13.76 4.46 30.66
CA ASN A 73 -13.49 5.70 29.92
C ASN A 73 -14.47 5.94 28.76
N ILE A 74 -15.74 5.55 28.95
CA ILE A 74 -16.83 5.73 27.97
C ILE A 74 -16.87 7.14 27.34
N PRO A 75 -16.70 8.25 28.08
CA PRO A 75 -16.71 9.60 27.48
C PRO A 75 -15.63 9.80 26.41
N PHE A 76 -14.43 9.23 26.60
CA PHE A 76 -13.36 9.30 25.61
C PHE A 76 -13.76 8.55 24.33
N ILE A 77 -14.29 7.33 24.47
CA ILE A 77 -14.70 6.49 23.35
C ILE A 77 -15.81 7.16 22.55
N GLN A 78 -16.84 7.69 23.23
CA GLN A 78 -17.91 8.44 22.59
C GLN A 78 -17.36 9.63 21.79
N ASN A 79 -16.50 10.45 22.40
CA ASN A 79 -15.87 11.59 21.72
C ASN A 79 -15.03 11.15 20.50
N SER A 80 -14.32 10.02 20.58
CA SER A 80 -13.56 9.49 19.45
C SER A 80 -14.47 9.11 18.28
N LEU A 81 -15.63 8.49 18.57
CA LEU A 81 -16.64 8.12 17.58
C LEU A 81 -17.34 9.34 16.96
N GLU A 82 -17.56 10.39 17.75
CA GLU A 82 -18.14 11.66 17.28
C GLU A 82 -17.19 12.44 16.37
N LYS A 83 -15.88 12.41 16.65
CA LYS A 83 -14.86 13.06 15.82
C LYS A 83 -14.78 12.47 14.41
N PHE A 84 -15.01 11.17 14.26
CA PHE A 84 -15.04 10.51 12.97
C PHE A 84 -16.46 10.44 12.39
N LYS A 85 -16.88 11.59 11.84
CA LYS A 85 -18.22 11.81 11.27
C LYS A 85 -18.75 10.72 10.32
N PRO A 86 -17.93 10.04 9.48
CA PRO A 86 -18.46 9.03 8.56
C PRO A 86 -19.07 7.78 9.23
N ILE A 87 -18.68 7.41 10.44
CA ILE A 87 -19.36 6.31 11.15
C ILE A 87 -20.79 6.78 11.44
N LYS A 88 -21.80 5.98 11.11
CA LYS A 88 -23.22 6.24 11.39
C LYS A 88 -23.66 5.61 12.73
N GLY A 89 -24.90 5.79 13.16
CA GLY A 89 -25.45 5.16 14.38
C GLY A 89 -25.27 5.94 15.69
N ASP A 90 -25.87 5.43 16.77
CA ASP A 90 -25.88 6.05 18.11
C ASP A 90 -24.51 5.89 18.81
N LYS A 91 -23.79 7.00 18.94
CA LYS A 91 -22.42 7.03 19.48
C LYS A 91 -22.36 6.72 20.97
N VAL A 92 -23.40 7.08 21.71
CA VAL A 92 -23.50 6.81 23.14
C VAL A 92 -23.68 5.31 23.33
N ALA A 93 -24.60 4.70 22.57
CA ALA A 93 -24.82 3.25 22.63
C ALA A 93 -23.59 2.47 22.16
N MET A 94 -22.95 2.89 21.06
CA MET A 94 -21.72 2.26 20.56
C MET A 94 -20.60 2.30 21.61
N ALA A 95 -20.35 3.46 22.22
CA ALA A 95 -19.30 3.61 23.25
C ALA A 95 -19.58 2.74 24.49
N LYS A 96 -20.84 2.66 24.93
CA LYS A 96 -21.24 1.80 26.06
C LYS A 96 -21.11 0.30 25.74
N ASN A 97 -21.37 -0.09 24.50
CA ASN A 97 -21.36 -1.50 24.09
C ASN A 97 -19.96 -2.00 23.68
N LEU A 98 -19.01 -1.11 23.40
CA LEU A 98 -17.67 -1.46 22.93
C LEU A 98 -16.94 -2.48 23.84
N PRO A 99 -16.89 -2.32 25.17
CA PRO A 99 -16.21 -3.30 26.03
C PRO A 99 -16.78 -4.71 25.93
N SER A 100 -18.11 -4.83 25.81
CA SER A 100 -18.78 -6.13 25.65
C SER A 100 -18.51 -6.72 24.27
N PHE A 101 -18.49 -5.89 23.22
CA PHE A 101 -18.09 -6.29 21.88
C PHE A 101 -16.66 -6.85 21.87
N GLU A 102 -15.69 -6.13 22.46
CA GLU A 102 -14.30 -6.57 22.52
C GLU A 102 -14.15 -7.90 23.28
N ARG A 103 -14.81 -8.04 24.43
CA ARG A 103 -14.81 -9.30 25.21
C ARG A 103 -15.43 -10.46 24.43
N GLN A 104 -16.51 -10.21 23.68
CA GLN A 104 -17.13 -11.20 22.82
C GLN A 104 -16.19 -11.63 21.68
N LYS A 105 -15.50 -10.68 21.05
CA LYS A 105 -14.50 -10.99 20.02
C LYS A 105 -13.26 -11.69 20.57
N VAL A 106 -12.85 -11.41 21.81
CA VAL A 106 -11.85 -12.20 22.54
C VAL A 106 -12.32 -13.66 22.72
N ILE A 107 -13.58 -13.88 23.09
CA ILE A 107 -14.15 -15.22 23.21
C ILE A 107 -14.11 -15.96 21.86
N GLU A 108 -14.48 -15.30 20.76
CA GLU A 108 -14.47 -15.87 19.41
C GLU A 108 -13.06 -16.32 18.98
N ILE A 109 -12.03 -15.49 19.17
CA ILE A 109 -10.65 -15.89 18.81
C ILE A 109 -10.14 -17.05 19.69
N LEU A 110 -10.54 -17.10 20.97
CA LEU A 110 -10.19 -18.20 21.87
C LEU A 110 -10.88 -19.50 21.46
N ASP A 111 -12.15 -19.44 21.08
CA ASP A 111 -12.90 -20.61 20.60
C ASP A 111 -12.30 -21.18 19.32
N LYS A 112 -11.94 -20.30 18.38
CA LYS A 112 -11.21 -20.71 17.18
C LYS A 112 -9.86 -21.35 17.53
N GLY A 113 -9.05 -20.70 18.37
CA GLY A 113 -7.74 -21.24 18.78
C GLY A 113 -7.82 -22.59 19.51
N ILE A 114 -8.84 -22.79 20.37
CA ILE A 114 -9.09 -24.08 21.04
C ILE A 114 -9.47 -25.15 20.01
N ASN A 115 -10.36 -24.82 19.08
CA ASN A 115 -10.79 -25.74 18.03
C ASN A 115 -9.61 -26.16 17.14
N ASP A 116 -8.88 -25.18 16.60
CA ASP A 116 -7.78 -25.42 15.66
C ASP A 116 -6.67 -26.27 16.30
N LEU A 117 -6.26 -25.96 17.53
CA LEU A 117 -5.26 -26.76 18.22
C LEU A 117 -5.77 -28.17 18.56
N THR A 118 -7.06 -28.34 18.81
CA THR A 118 -7.66 -29.66 19.01
C THR A 118 -7.60 -30.50 17.72
N LEU A 119 -7.90 -29.88 16.56
CA LEU A 119 -7.80 -30.51 15.24
C LEU A 119 -6.35 -30.83 14.85
N VAL A 120 -5.37 -30.07 15.33
CA VAL A 120 -3.95 -30.43 15.18
C VAL A 120 -3.60 -31.63 16.04
N MET A 121 -3.97 -31.58 17.32
CA MET A 121 -3.58 -32.60 18.29
C MET A 121 -4.21 -33.98 18.03
N ASN A 122 -5.33 -34.04 17.32
CA ASN A 122 -5.98 -35.29 16.93
C ASN A 122 -5.60 -35.76 15.51
N GLY A 123 -4.81 -34.98 14.77
CA GLY A 123 -4.37 -35.29 13.40
C GLY A 123 -5.40 -35.02 12.30
N THR A 124 -6.50 -34.31 12.57
CA THR A 124 -7.47 -33.90 11.54
C THR A 124 -6.89 -32.86 10.59
N ILE A 125 -6.05 -31.95 11.09
CA ILE A 125 -5.25 -31.03 10.27
C ILE A 125 -3.78 -31.13 10.69
N VAL A 126 -2.88 -30.91 9.76
CA VAL A 126 -1.45 -30.71 10.02
C VAL A 126 -1.09 -29.31 9.58
N ARG A 127 -0.41 -28.56 10.45
CA ARG A 127 0.05 -27.21 10.14
C ARG A 127 1.57 -27.18 10.19
N ARG A 128 2.19 -26.52 9.21
CA ARG A 128 3.61 -26.24 9.24
C ARG A 128 3.95 -25.39 10.49
N PRO A 129 5.03 -25.71 11.23
CA PRO A 129 5.48 -24.88 12.34
C PRO A 129 5.67 -23.42 11.93
N VAL A 130 5.35 -22.48 12.82
CA VAL A 130 5.59 -21.05 12.57
C VAL A 130 7.10 -20.80 12.40
N SER A 131 7.47 -20.15 11.30
CA SER A 131 8.81 -19.58 11.14
C SER A 131 8.86 -18.24 11.88
N LYS A 132 9.30 -18.25 13.15
CA LYS A 132 9.43 -17.01 13.94
C LYS A 132 10.50 -16.11 13.32
N VAL A 133 10.20 -14.81 13.27
CA VAL A 133 11.14 -13.79 12.82
C VAL A 133 12.20 -13.59 13.91
N ASP A 134 13.47 -13.80 13.58
CA ASP A 134 14.57 -13.34 14.43
C ASP A 134 14.82 -11.84 14.17
N TRP A 135 14.05 -10.99 14.84
CA TRP A 135 14.05 -9.54 14.64
C TRP A 135 15.41 -8.86 14.86
N GLU A 136 16.30 -9.46 15.66
CA GLU A 136 17.63 -8.91 15.90
C GLU A 136 18.63 -9.33 14.81
N ASN A 137 18.33 -10.37 14.02
CA ASN A 137 19.23 -10.92 12.99
C ASN A 137 18.59 -11.00 11.60
N ILE A 138 17.64 -10.11 11.30
CA ILE A 138 17.17 -9.92 9.92
C ILE A 138 18.33 -9.48 9.04
N VAL A 139 18.47 -10.10 7.88
CA VAL A 139 19.37 -9.67 6.81
C VAL A 139 18.52 -8.99 5.73
N VAL A 140 18.94 -7.79 5.33
CA VAL A 140 18.37 -7.06 4.20
C VAL A 140 19.16 -7.46 2.96
N GLU A 141 18.51 -8.17 2.05
CA GLU A 141 19.08 -8.55 0.75
C GLU A 141 18.56 -7.57 -0.33
N ASN A 142 18.82 -7.85 -1.60
CA ASN A 142 18.43 -6.93 -2.68
C ASN A 142 16.90 -6.86 -2.85
N ASP A 143 16.23 -8.02 -2.89
CA ASP A 143 14.80 -8.15 -3.23
C ASP A 143 13.95 -8.78 -2.12
N GLN A 144 14.53 -9.07 -0.95
CA GLN A 144 13.84 -9.75 0.16
C GLN A 144 14.51 -9.46 1.52
N PHE A 145 13.77 -9.68 2.60
CA PHE A 145 14.36 -9.87 3.93
C PHE A 145 14.58 -11.36 4.19
N THR A 146 15.64 -11.72 4.89
CA THR A 146 15.85 -13.09 5.37
C THR A 146 16.02 -13.19 6.88
N SER A 147 15.49 -14.27 7.44
CA SER A 147 15.65 -14.66 8.83
C SER A 147 15.93 -16.16 8.88
N ASN A 148 16.98 -16.57 9.62
CA ASN A 148 17.45 -17.95 9.65
C ASN A 148 17.69 -18.57 8.24
N GLY A 149 18.18 -17.74 7.30
CA GLY A 149 18.49 -18.16 5.93
C GLY A 149 17.28 -18.40 5.03
N LYS A 150 16.07 -18.00 5.45
CA LYS A 150 14.85 -18.08 4.63
C LYS A 150 14.23 -16.70 4.42
N PRO A 151 13.53 -16.47 3.29
CA PRO A 151 12.75 -15.26 3.09
C PRO A 151 11.77 -15.04 4.25
N VAL A 152 11.52 -13.78 4.61
CA VAL A 152 10.57 -13.40 5.64
C VAL A 152 9.85 -12.12 5.23
N PHE A 153 8.55 -12.06 5.48
CA PHE A 153 7.72 -10.89 5.29
C PHE A 153 7.51 -10.21 6.65
N LEU A 154 7.88 -8.93 6.73
CA LEU A 154 7.84 -8.17 7.96
C LEU A 154 6.50 -7.46 8.12
N TYR A 155 6.04 -7.34 9.36
CA TYR A 155 4.86 -6.56 9.69
C TYR A 155 5.06 -5.83 11.01
N ASP A 156 4.46 -4.66 11.11
CA ASP A 156 4.37 -3.89 12.33
C ASP A 156 3.17 -2.92 12.18
N TYR A 157 3.05 -1.93 13.05
CA TYR A 157 2.09 -0.85 12.98
C TYR A 157 2.83 0.48 12.81
N PHE A 158 2.40 1.28 11.83
CA PHE A 158 2.86 2.65 11.72
C PHE A 158 2.40 3.43 12.96
N SER A 159 3.24 4.35 13.44
CA SER A 159 2.92 5.19 14.61
C SER A 159 2.55 4.39 15.88
N LYS A 160 3.15 3.20 16.07
CA LYS A 160 2.91 2.31 17.21
C LYS A 160 3.32 2.95 18.54
N SER A 161 2.33 3.32 19.37
CA SER A 161 2.50 3.81 20.74
C SER A 161 3.73 4.73 20.91
N MET A 162 3.75 5.84 20.16
CA MET A 162 4.93 6.70 19.97
C MET A 162 5.50 7.34 21.26
N GLY A 163 4.78 7.27 22.38
CA GLY A 163 5.25 7.72 23.70
C GLY A 163 6.21 6.72 24.37
N ASN A 164 6.20 5.46 23.94
CA ASN A 164 6.99 4.38 24.56
C ASN A 164 8.26 4.07 23.74
N PRO A 165 9.36 3.65 24.39
CA PRO A 165 10.59 3.31 23.69
C PRO A 165 10.46 1.97 22.93
N THR A 166 11.20 1.82 21.83
CA THR A 166 11.24 0.59 21.02
C THR A 166 11.85 -0.62 21.73
N SER A 167 12.39 -0.41 22.94
CA SER A 167 12.84 -1.45 23.86
C SER A 167 11.74 -2.00 24.78
N ASP A 168 10.53 -1.42 24.77
CA ASP A 168 9.42 -1.91 25.58
C ASP A 168 8.84 -3.19 24.98
N SER A 169 9.26 -4.34 25.52
CA SER A 169 8.81 -5.67 25.10
C SER A 169 7.30 -5.92 25.20
N ARG A 170 6.55 -5.07 25.93
CA ARG A 170 5.08 -5.15 25.97
C ARG A 170 4.44 -4.67 24.66
N ILE A 171 5.16 -3.88 23.87
CA ILE A 171 4.68 -3.27 22.61
C ILE A 171 5.48 -3.82 21.42
N TYR A 172 6.78 -4.00 21.59
CA TYR A 172 7.72 -4.40 20.54
C TYR A 172 8.08 -5.88 20.74
N ASN A 173 7.33 -6.76 20.08
CA ASN A 173 7.36 -8.22 20.27
C ASN A 173 6.82 -8.96 19.03
N ASP A 174 6.81 -10.30 19.07
CA ASP A 174 6.36 -11.14 17.95
C ASP A 174 4.86 -11.00 17.63
N HIS A 175 4.05 -10.40 18.50
CA HIS A 175 2.61 -10.29 18.28
C HIS A 175 2.27 -8.98 17.54
N LEU A 176 2.85 -7.87 17.97
CA LEU A 176 2.63 -6.54 17.37
C LEU A 176 3.69 -6.13 16.34
N GLY A 177 4.63 -7.01 16.02
CA GLY A 177 5.83 -6.66 15.27
C GLY A 177 6.88 -6.01 16.16
N ASN A 178 8.12 -6.01 15.69
CA ASN A 178 9.27 -5.55 16.47
C ASN A 178 10.26 -4.70 15.64
N ILE A 179 9.76 -4.01 14.62
CA ILE A 179 10.54 -3.10 13.78
C ILE A 179 10.93 -1.88 14.63
N ASP A 180 12.19 -1.45 14.51
CA ASP A 180 12.71 -0.30 15.24
C ASP A 180 12.37 1.02 14.52
N HIS A 181 12.35 2.11 15.28
CA HIS A 181 12.28 3.46 14.72
C HIS A 181 13.09 4.44 15.58
N ILE A 182 14.04 5.15 14.97
CA ILE A 182 14.93 6.09 15.68
C ILE A 182 14.31 7.46 15.92
N GLY A 183 13.04 7.63 15.53
CA GLY A 183 12.35 8.91 15.42
C GLY A 183 12.55 9.56 14.05
N GLY A 184 11.72 10.55 13.73
CA GLY A 184 11.78 11.22 12.43
C GLY A 184 12.64 12.48 12.44
N PHE A 185 13.24 12.80 11.29
CA PHE A 185 14.04 14.00 11.09
C PHE A 185 13.17 15.14 10.59
N THR A 186 13.43 16.35 11.08
CA THR A 186 12.64 17.54 10.76
C THR A 186 13.56 18.74 10.53
N PRO A 187 13.11 19.79 9.83
CA PRO A 187 13.88 21.03 9.70
C PRO A 187 14.19 21.72 11.05
N GLN A 188 13.51 21.35 12.15
CA GLN A 188 13.80 21.87 13.49
C GLN A 188 15.12 21.33 14.08
N LEU A 189 15.75 20.32 13.49
CA LEU A 189 17.06 19.85 13.95
C LEU A 189 18.17 20.89 13.75
N LEU A 190 17.98 21.88 12.87
CA LEU A 190 18.97 22.90 12.52
C LEU A 190 18.54 24.29 13.01
N LYS A 191 19.45 24.98 13.70
CA LYS A 191 19.26 26.36 14.17
C LYS A 191 19.69 27.36 13.09
N GLU A 192 19.34 28.62 13.31
CA GLU A 192 19.67 29.75 12.42
C GLU A 192 21.19 29.92 12.22
N ASP A 193 21.99 29.65 13.25
CA ASP A 193 23.46 29.66 13.20
C ASP A 193 24.08 28.39 12.58
N ARG A 194 23.25 27.53 11.96
CA ARG A 194 23.62 26.24 11.37
C ARG A 194 24.16 25.22 12.36
N THR A 195 24.03 25.46 13.67
CA THR A 195 24.30 24.43 14.68
C THR A 195 23.10 23.51 14.85
N PHE A 196 23.36 22.25 15.19
CA PHE A 196 22.31 21.27 15.43
C PHE A 196 21.75 21.36 16.85
N VAL A 197 20.50 20.93 17.03
CA VAL A 197 19.87 20.78 18.34
C VAL A 197 20.50 19.57 19.08
N PRO A 198 21.27 19.78 20.17
CA PRO A 198 22.11 18.72 20.74
C PRO A 198 21.30 17.53 21.28
N TRP A 199 20.23 17.79 22.04
CA TRP A 199 19.44 16.72 22.66
C TRP A 199 18.78 15.80 21.62
N THR A 200 18.36 16.33 20.47
CA THR A 200 17.77 15.53 19.38
C THR A 200 18.84 14.67 18.71
N LEU A 201 20.02 15.23 18.45
CA LEU A 201 21.15 14.45 17.92
C LEU A 201 21.60 13.35 18.89
N ASP A 202 21.67 13.65 20.18
CA ASP A 202 22.08 12.67 21.19
C ASP A 202 21.06 11.56 21.33
N LYS A 203 19.75 11.86 21.20
CA LYS A 203 18.71 10.84 21.11
C LYS A 203 18.94 9.90 19.93
N ILE A 204 19.26 10.43 18.74
CA ILE A 204 19.53 9.60 17.54
C ILE A 204 20.79 8.76 17.75
N LYS A 205 21.88 9.37 18.21
CA LYS A 205 23.17 8.67 18.44
C LYS A 205 23.05 7.55 19.47
N ASN A 206 22.33 7.81 20.57
CA ASN A 206 22.21 6.89 21.69
C ASN A 206 21.01 5.94 21.57
N HIS A 207 20.23 6.01 20.49
CA HIS A 207 19.17 5.04 20.22
C HIS A 207 19.77 3.63 20.18
N PRO A 208 19.08 2.57 20.62
CA PRO A 208 19.58 1.20 20.46
C PRO A 208 19.84 0.85 18.98
N ASP A 209 20.73 -0.11 18.71
CA ASP A 209 21.03 -0.54 17.34
C ASP A 209 20.98 -2.06 17.20
N LYS A 210 19.83 -2.63 17.56
CA LYS A 210 19.68 -4.09 17.69
C LYS A 210 18.87 -4.73 16.59
N LYS A 211 17.90 -3.99 16.02
CA LYS A 211 16.86 -4.53 15.12
C LYS A 211 16.79 -3.67 13.87
N VAL A 212 16.34 -4.28 12.77
CA VAL A 212 15.99 -3.54 11.55
C VAL A 212 14.95 -2.47 11.87
N GLY A 213 15.13 -1.27 11.34
CA GLY A 213 14.23 -0.14 11.57
C GLY A 213 14.29 0.92 10.49
N TYR A 214 13.45 1.94 10.63
CA TYR A 214 13.34 3.05 9.68
C TYR A 214 13.42 4.42 10.36
N THR A 215 13.60 5.46 9.54
CA THR A 215 13.39 6.86 9.93
C THR A 215 12.59 7.60 8.86
N LEU A 216 11.78 8.57 9.25
CA LEU A 216 10.94 9.36 8.34
C LEU A 216 11.36 10.83 8.38
N LEU A 217 11.51 11.44 7.20
CA LEU A 217 11.67 12.88 7.06
C LEU A 217 10.29 13.56 7.19
N TRP A 218 10.06 14.23 8.32
CA TRP A 218 8.87 15.04 8.55
C TRP A 218 9.05 16.44 7.98
N ASN A 219 8.35 16.69 6.88
CA ASN A 219 8.48 17.89 6.05
C ASN A 219 7.40 18.96 6.30
N THR A 220 6.46 18.73 7.23
CA THR A 220 5.30 19.62 7.43
C THR A 220 5.64 20.96 8.09
N ASN A 221 6.55 20.97 9.07
CA ASN A 221 6.82 22.17 9.88
C ASN A 221 8.13 22.84 9.47
N VAL A 222 8.09 24.16 9.28
CA VAL A 222 9.26 24.99 8.95
C VAL A 222 9.62 25.91 10.14
N PRO A 223 10.88 25.95 10.58
CA PRO A 223 11.38 26.88 11.59
C PRO A 223 11.02 28.34 11.31
N LYS A 224 10.76 29.11 12.38
CA LYS A 224 10.42 30.54 12.27
C LYS A 224 11.53 31.37 11.62
N TRP A 225 12.80 31.01 11.87
CA TRP A 225 13.94 31.73 11.33
C TRP A 225 14.01 31.62 9.79
N ILE A 226 13.71 30.44 9.23
CA ILE A 226 13.62 30.22 7.78
C ILE A 226 12.53 31.11 7.17
N LYS A 227 11.33 31.11 7.76
CA LYS A 227 10.21 31.96 7.29
C LYS A 227 10.53 33.46 7.35
N LYS A 228 11.36 33.88 8.31
CA LYS A 228 11.79 35.28 8.44
C LYS A 228 12.86 35.63 7.39
N GLN A 229 13.79 34.71 7.13
CA GLN A 229 14.89 34.92 6.21
C GLN A 229 14.43 34.88 4.74
N ASP A 230 13.57 33.93 4.40
CA ASP A 230 12.97 33.83 3.08
C ASP A 230 11.46 33.54 3.20
N PRO A 231 10.60 34.57 3.14
CA PRO A 231 9.16 34.40 3.22
C PRO A 231 8.54 33.60 2.07
N GLU A 232 9.22 33.47 0.92
CA GLU A 232 8.71 32.68 -0.20
C GLU A 232 8.69 31.17 0.09
N VAL A 233 9.39 30.73 1.14
CA VAL A 233 9.39 29.33 1.59
C VAL A 233 7.99 28.77 1.85
N THR A 234 6.99 29.61 2.15
CA THR A 234 5.62 29.15 2.44
C THR A 234 4.71 29.11 1.21
N LYS A 235 5.25 29.31 0.00
CA LYS A 235 4.52 29.14 -1.26
C LYS A 235 4.66 27.70 -1.78
N GLY A 236 3.82 27.27 -2.70
CA GLY A 236 3.91 25.93 -3.31
C GLY A 236 3.82 24.75 -2.32
N ILE A 237 3.21 24.97 -1.14
CA ILE A 237 3.15 23.97 -0.06
C ILE A 237 2.03 22.95 -0.27
N CYS A 238 2.13 21.81 0.41
CA CYS A 238 1.06 20.82 0.57
C CYS A 238 0.94 20.34 2.03
N SER A 239 -0.03 19.46 2.31
CA SER A 239 -0.33 18.97 3.66
C SER A 239 0.90 18.40 4.40
N PHE A 240 1.76 17.67 3.69
CA PHE A 240 2.93 17.00 4.31
C PHE A 240 4.28 17.58 3.93
N ILE A 241 4.33 18.51 2.97
CA ILE A 241 5.52 19.30 2.62
C ILE A 241 5.16 20.78 2.82
N GLY A 242 5.50 21.32 4.00
CA GLY A 242 5.11 22.66 4.43
C GLY A 242 6.02 23.78 3.92
N PHE A 243 6.78 23.52 2.86
CA PHE A 243 7.68 24.47 2.23
C PHE A 243 7.75 24.28 0.71
N ASP A 244 8.20 25.32 0.01
CA ASP A 244 8.59 25.24 -1.39
C ASP A 244 9.86 24.38 -1.58
N ILE A 245 9.75 23.26 -2.30
CA ILE A 245 10.88 22.36 -2.62
C ILE A 245 11.91 22.99 -3.58
N ASP A 246 11.55 24.09 -4.24
CA ASP A 246 12.44 24.84 -5.11
C ASP A 246 13.16 25.99 -4.36
N ASN A 247 12.86 26.20 -3.09
CA ASN A 247 13.50 27.23 -2.28
C ASN A 247 14.96 26.84 -1.93
N PRO A 248 15.96 27.69 -2.26
CA PRO A 248 17.38 27.37 -2.06
C PRO A 248 17.74 27.25 -0.57
N LEU A 249 17.15 28.06 0.31
CA LEU A 249 17.42 27.97 1.75
C LEU A 249 16.93 26.62 2.31
N MET A 250 15.80 26.10 1.84
CA MET A 250 15.34 24.78 2.25
C MET A 250 16.22 23.64 1.75
N ARG A 251 16.78 23.77 0.55
CA ARG A 251 17.79 22.82 0.04
C ARG A 251 19.03 22.85 0.90
N ASP A 252 19.56 24.03 1.23
CA ASP A 252 20.72 24.14 2.12
C ASP A 252 20.43 23.51 3.50
N VAL A 253 19.26 23.77 4.08
CA VAL A 253 18.87 23.20 5.39
C VAL A 253 18.79 21.67 5.33
N TRP A 254 18.16 21.10 4.30
CA TRP A 254 18.05 19.66 4.17
C TRP A 254 19.38 18.98 3.83
N SER A 255 20.26 19.65 3.06
CA SER A 255 21.63 19.19 2.83
C SER A 255 22.39 19.00 4.14
N ASP A 256 22.41 20.01 5.02
CA ASP A 256 23.09 19.90 6.32
C ASP A 256 22.49 18.77 7.16
N ILE A 257 21.15 18.70 7.24
CA ILE A 257 20.46 17.69 8.04
C ILE A 257 20.79 16.29 7.54
N LEU A 258 20.64 16.01 6.24
CA LEU A 258 20.84 14.68 5.67
C LEU A 258 22.30 14.23 5.74
N GLN A 259 23.25 15.12 5.46
CA GLN A 259 24.66 14.78 5.62
C GLN A 259 24.99 14.49 7.09
N LYS A 260 24.46 15.28 8.03
CA LYS A 260 24.71 15.06 9.47
C LYS A 260 24.05 13.78 9.97
N THR A 261 22.78 13.56 9.67
CA THR A 261 22.05 12.38 10.12
C THR A 261 22.64 11.14 9.46
N GLY A 262 22.83 11.14 8.14
CA GLY A 262 23.51 10.07 7.41
C GLY A 262 24.85 9.67 8.03
N SER A 263 25.67 10.65 8.43
CA SER A 263 26.95 10.37 9.10
C SER A 263 26.80 9.66 10.44
N ILE A 264 25.78 9.97 11.25
CA ILE A 264 25.60 9.38 12.59
C ILE A 264 24.78 8.08 12.57
N THR A 265 24.06 7.80 11.48
CA THR A 265 23.27 6.58 11.30
C THR A 265 23.88 5.58 10.32
N LYS A 266 25.04 5.90 9.73
CA LYS A 266 25.77 4.99 8.83
C LYS A 266 26.01 3.62 9.46
N GLY A 267 25.60 2.57 8.73
CA GLY A 267 25.79 1.16 9.13
C GLY A 267 24.92 0.68 10.28
N ARG A 268 23.96 1.48 10.75
CA ARG A 268 23.06 1.12 11.85
C ARG A 268 21.90 0.26 11.37
N LYS A 269 21.57 -0.78 12.13
CA LYS A 269 20.39 -1.64 11.89
C LYS A 269 19.09 -0.84 11.92
N SER A 270 18.99 0.15 12.80
CA SER A 270 17.77 0.93 13.00
C SER A 270 17.38 1.86 11.84
N VAL A 271 18.14 1.85 10.73
CA VAL A 271 17.81 2.51 9.45
C VAL A 271 17.86 1.55 8.24
N GLN A 272 17.99 0.24 8.45
CA GLN A 272 18.09 -0.76 7.37
C GLN A 272 16.76 -1.05 6.66
N LEU A 273 15.61 -0.64 7.21
CA LEU A 273 14.33 -0.59 6.50
C LEU A 273 14.19 0.72 5.69
N GLY A 274 15.23 1.55 5.68
CA GLY A 274 15.34 2.73 4.84
C GLY A 274 14.95 4.05 5.51
N TYR A 275 15.34 5.13 4.82
CA TYR A 275 14.97 6.50 5.11
C TYR A 275 13.74 6.83 4.25
N ILE A 276 12.60 7.01 4.92
CA ILE A 276 11.35 7.44 4.27
C ILE A 276 11.48 8.93 3.96
N LEU A 277 11.69 9.29 2.70
CA LEU A 277 12.05 10.65 2.30
C LEU A 277 10.87 11.65 2.42
N ALA A 278 9.63 11.17 2.40
CA ALA A 278 8.45 11.98 2.66
C ALA A 278 7.25 11.10 3.04
N ASN A 279 6.31 11.69 3.78
CA ASN A 279 4.99 11.14 4.06
C ASN A 279 4.00 11.67 3.02
N GLU A 280 3.40 10.81 2.20
CA GLU A 280 2.31 11.15 1.27
C GLU A 280 2.54 12.47 0.47
N PRO A 281 3.68 12.66 -0.23
CA PRO A 281 3.95 13.90 -0.94
C PRO A 281 2.99 14.12 -2.13
N HIS A 282 2.59 15.37 -2.38
CA HIS A 282 1.78 15.78 -3.54
C HIS A 282 1.84 17.29 -3.75
N TRP A 283 1.62 17.75 -4.99
CA TRP A 283 1.59 19.16 -5.39
C TRP A 283 0.49 19.43 -6.42
N PHE A 284 -0.74 19.10 -6.04
CA PHE A 284 -1.94 19.30 -6.86
C PHE A 284 -2.08 20.75 -7.36
N SER A 285 -1.91 20.95 -8.67
CA SER A 285 -1.93 22.27 -9.32
C SER A 285 -3.30 22.74 -9.82
N GLU A 286 -4.34 21.91 -9.69
CA GLU A 286 -5.67 22.21 -10.21
C GLU A 286 -6.56 22.99 -9.24
N LYS A 287 -7.20 24.06 -9.74
CA LYS A 287 -8.16 24.86 -9.01
C LYS A 287 -9.41 24.06 -8.67
N GLY A 288 -9.87 24.17 -7.41
CA GLY A 288 -11.14 23.59 -6.96
C GLY A 288 -11.08 22.12 -6.54
N ASN A 289 -9.94 21.45 -6.68
CA ASN A 289 -9.72 20.12 -6.11
C ASN A 289 -9.68 20.16 -4.56
N TRP A 290 -9.47 19.01 -3.93
CA TRP A 290 -9.50 18.92 -2.47
C TRP A 290 -8.32 19.64 -1.80
N ALA A 291 -7.12 19.64 -2.41
CA ALA A 291 -5.91 20.24 -1.88
C ALA A 291 -5.97 21.77 -1.96
N PHE A 292 -6.45 22.31 -3.09
CA PHE A 292 -6.75 23.74 -3.27
C PHE A 292 -7.65 24.30 -2.16
N LYS A 293 -8.69 23.54 -1.77
CA LYS A 293 -9.62 23.94 -0.68
C LYS A 293 -8.93 24.02 0.70
N ARG A 294 -7.77 23.40 0.86
CA ARG A 294 -6.93 23.50 2.06
C ARG A 294 -5.86 24.59 1.97
N GLY A 295 -5.79 25.31 0.85
CA GLY A 295 -4.78 26.34 0.61
C GLY A 295 -3.46 25.81 0.03
N GLU A 296 -3.42 24.53 -0.34
CA GLU A 296 -2.23 23.90 -0.90
C GLU A 296 -2.06 24.30 -2.37
N MET A 297 -0.82 24.58 -2.79
CA MET A 297 -0.51 24.98 -4.17
C MET A 297 -1.41 26.12 -4.70
N ASN A 298 -1.80 27.08 -3.86
CA ASN A 298 -2.60 28.23 -4.28
C ASN A 298 -1.77 29.38 -4.89
N ASP A 299 -0.45 29.38 -4.66
CA ASP A 299 0.49 30.36 -5.18
C ASP A 299 1.87 29.71 -5.35
N LEU A 300 2.71 30.30 -6.21
CA LEU A 300 4.04 29.82 -6.57
C LEU A 300 5.13 30.81 -6.17
N SER A 301 6.27 30.30 -5.73
CA SER A 301 7.44 31.14 -5.47
C SER A 301 8.07 31.62 -6.78
N SER A 302 8.83 32.71 -6.68
CA SER A 302 9.71 33.16 -7.76
C SER A 302 10.71 32.08 -8.16
N TYR A 303 11.16 31.23 -7.23
CA TYR A 303 12.04 30.10 -7.52
C TYR A 303 11.36 29.04 -8.39
N THR A 304 10.13 28.64 -8.06
CA THR A 304 9.36 27.67 -8.86
C THR A 304 9.10 28.23 -10.27
N LEU A 305 8.72 29.51 -10.38
CA LEU A 305 8.47 30.16 -11.67
C LEU A 305 9.73 30.23 -12.54
N ASN A 306 10.86 30.63 -11.96
CA ASN A 306 12.14 30.65 -12.68
C ASN A 306 12.57 29.25 -13.12
N LYS A 307 12.34 28.23 -12.29
CA LYS A 307 12.63 26.84 -12.63
C LYS A 307 11.73 26.35 -13.77
N PHE A 308 10.46 26.75 -13.79
CA PHE A 308 9.54 26.43 -14.88
C PHE A 308 9.97 27.08 -16.21
N ASN A 309 10.33 28.37 -16.19
CA ASN A 309 10.83 29.08 -17.38
C ASN A 309 12.08 28.40 -17.95
N ASN A 310 13.00 27.97 -17.07
CA ASN A 310 14.20 27.21 -17.47
C ASN A 310 13.85 25.83 -18.03
N TRP A 311 12.87 25.13 -17.44
CA TRP A 311 12.38 23.85 -17.94
C TRP A 311 11.76 23.99 -19.34
N LEU A 312 10.91 25.00 -19.55
CA LEU A 312 10.31 25.31 -20.85
C LEU A 312 11.38 25.63 -21.88
N SER A 313 12.36 26.46 -21.54
CA SER A 313 13.47 26.77 -22.43
C SER A 313 14.21 25.50 -22.88
N LYS A 314 14.46 24.54 -21.98
CA LYS A 314 15.07 23.25 -22.33
C LYS A 314 14.14 22.40 -23.20
N LYS A 315 12.88 22.23 -22.80
CA LYS A 315 11.86 21.44 -23.52
C LYS A 315 11.70 21.90 -24.98
N TYR A 316 11.70 23.21 -25.19
CA TYR A 316 11.56 23.84 -26.50
C TYR A 316 12.89 24.19 -27.17
N LYS A 317 14.04 23.73 -26.64
CA LYS A 317 15.39 23.95 -27.20
C LYS A 317 15.69 25.43 -27.47
N ASN A 318 15.34 26.32 -26.54
CA ASN A 318 15.40 27.78 -26.65
C ASN A 318 14.57 28.38 -27.81
N ASN A 319 13.60 27.65 -28.37
CA ASN A 319 12.73 28.14 -29.43
C ASN A 319 11.38 28.63 -28.88
N ILE A 320 11.31 29.90 -28.51
CA ILE A 320 10.08 30.52 -27.97
C ILE A 320 8.92 30.53 -28.98
N THR A 321 9.22 30.54 -30.28
CA THR A 321 8.20 30.51 -31.34
C THR A 321 7.43 29.19 -31.34
N GLU A 322 8.09 28.05 -31.06
CA GLU A 322 7.41 26.76 -30.98
C GLU A 322 6.52 26.65 -29.73
N LEU A 323 6.97 27.18 -28.59
CA LEU A 323 6.11 27.30 -27.40
C LEU A 323 4.89 28.16 -27.72
N ASN A 324 5.08 29.35 -28.28
CA ASN A 324 4.01 30.25 -28.64
C ASN A 324 2.99 29.62 -29.60
N LYS A 325 3.47 28.83 -30.56
CA LYS A 325 2.60 28.07 -31.46
C LYS A 325 1.77 27.01 -30.72
N ASN A 326 2.38 26.24 -29.81
CA ASN A 326 1.68 25.22 -29.04
C ASN A 326 0.68 25.83 -28.04
N TRP A 327 1.11 26.84 -27.30
CA TRP A 327 0.31 27.48 -26.24
C TRP A 327 -0.66 28.54 -26.79
N LYS A 328 -0.55 28.90 -28.07
CA LYS A 328 -1.30 29.99 -28.72
C LYS A 328 -1.07 31.34 -28.01
N THR A 329 0.19 31.64 -27.74
CA THR A 329 0.67 32.84 -27.06
C THR A 329 1.63 33.65 -27.93
N ASN A 330 2.16 34.76 -27.43
CA ASN A 330 3.08 35.65 -28.14
C ASN A 330 4.20 36.19 -27.23
N PHE A 331 4.74 35.37 -26.33
CA PHE A 331 5.84 35.74 -25.45
C PHE A 331 7.11 36.06 -26.25
N SER A 332 7.86 37.07 -25.84
CA SER A 332 9.11 37.46 -26.51
C SER A 332 10.26 36.54 -26.12
N THR A 333 10.31 36.14 -24.86
CA THR A 333 11.31 35.22 -24.29
C THR A 333 10.67 34.25 -23.30
N PHE A 334 11.40 33.21 -22.88
CA PHE A 334 10.92 32.29 -21.84
C PHE A 334 10.74 32.97 -20.47
N ASN A 335 11.43 34.08 -20.22
CA ASN A 335 11.26 34.83 -18.96
C ASN A 335 9.95 35.64 -18.93
N ASP A 336 9.34 35.88 -20.10
CA ASP A 336 8.07 36.62 -20.22
C ASP A 336 6.85 35.69 -20.12
N VAL A 337 7.07 34.37 -19.99
CA VAL A 337 5.98 33.38 -19.90
C VAL A 337 5.16 33.65 -18.64
N THR A 338 3.86 33.84 -18.85
CA THR A 338 2.88 34.02 -17.78
C THR A 338 1.66 33.13 -18.04
N PHE A 339 1.01 32.69 -16.97
CA PHE A 339 -0.18 31.86 -17.05
C PHE A 339 -1.02 32.03 -15.78
N THR A 340 -2.30 31.66 -15.85
CA THR A 340 -3.17 31.67 -14.67
C THR A 340 -2.91 30.45 -13.81
N PHE A 341 -2.61 30.67 -12.53
CA PHE A 341 -2.43 29.62 -11.53
C PHE A 341 -3.29 29.89 -10.29
N PRO A 342 -3.87 28.87 -9.63
CA PRO A 342 -3.90 27.45 -9.99
C PRO A 342 -4.58 27.16 -11.33
N LEU A 343 -4.24 26.04 -11.98
CA LEU A 343 -4.72 25.71 -13.32
C LEU A 343 -6.21 25.35 -13.29
N GLU A 344 -6.97 25.85 -14.26
CA GLU A 344 -8.40 25.53 -14.37
C GLU A 344 -8.62 24.11 -14.89
N LYS A 345 -9.62 23.38 -14.37
CA LYS A 345 -9.89 21.97 -14.73
C LYS A 345 -10.03 21.74 -16.25
N HIS A 346 -10.64 22.67 -16.97
CA HIS A 346 -10.86 22.58 -18.42
C HIS A 346 -9.57 22.70 -19.26
N THR A 347 -8.42 22.99 -18.64
CA THR A 347 -7.12 23.04 -19.33
C THR A 347 -6.51 21.65 -19.56
N LYS A 348 -7.04 20.57 -18.97
CA LYS A 348 -6.58 19.20 -19.22
C LYS A 348 -6.62 18.87 -20.71
N GLY A 349 -5.54 18.27 -21.22
CA GLY A 349 -5.35 17.98 -22.65
C GLY A 349 -4.83 19.15 -23.50
N THR A 350 -4.57 20.32 -22.90
CA THR A 350 -3.90 21.44 -23.62
C THR A 350 -2.38 21.36 -23.48
N PRO A 351 -1.60 21.89 -24.44
CA PRO A 351 -0.14 21.93 -24.35
C PRO A 351 0.41 22.60 -23.09
N LEU A 352 -0.22 23.68 -22.63
CA LEU A 352 0.15 24.36 -21.38
C LEU A 352 -0.01 23.43 -20.18
N ARG A 353 -1.15 22.76 -20.06
CA ARG A 353 -1.40 21.84 -18.95
C ARG A 353 -0.44 20.65 -19.00
N TYR A 354 -0.18 20.10 -20.18
CA TYR A 354 0.79 19.03 -20.34
C TYR A 354 2.19 19.44 -19.87
N ASP A 355 2.68 20.58 -20.34
CA ASP A 355 4.01 21.09 -19.98
C ASP A 355 4.12 21.36 -18.48
N TRP A 356 3.07 21.92 -17.86
CA TRP A 356 3.06 22.14 -16.41
C TRP A 356 3.05 20.82 -15.61
N ASP A 357 2.14 19.90 -15.93
CA ASP A 357 2.03 18.64 -15.18
C ASP A 357 3.31 17.82 -15.29
N ARG A 358 3.94 17.81 -16.48
CA ARG A 358 5.26 17.18 -16.68
C ARG A 358 6.37 17.90 -15.91
N PHE A 359 6.43 19.23 -15.95
CA PHE A 359 7.37 20.00 -15.13
C PHE A 359 7.20 19.72 -13.64
N ASN A 360 5.95 19.65 -13.17
CA ASN A 360 5.63 19.41 -11.77
C ASN A 360 6.10 18.01 -11.33
N MET A 361 5.97 17.00 -12.19
CA MET A 361 6.60 15.68 -11.99
C MET A 361 8.13 15.78 -11.95
N ASP A 362 8.75 16.42 -12.96
CA ASP A 362 10.21 16.50 -13.08
C ASP A 362 10.87 17.23 -11.90
N ARG A 363 10.29 18.33 -11.42
CA ARG A 363 10.83 19.10 -10.28
C ARG A 363 10.72 18.32 -8.96
N VAL A 364 9.70 17.47 -8.82
CA VAL A 364 9.51 16.61 -7.64
C VAL A 364 10.49 15.44 -7.67
N VAL A 365 10.67 14.80 -8.83
CA VAL A 365 11.72 13.77 -9.01
C VAL A 365 13.09 14.36 -8.68
N GLU A 366 13.39 15.57 -9.17
CA GLU A 366 14.65 16.24 -8.87
C GLU A 366 14.80 16.57 -7.37
N TRP A 367 13.73 16.99 -6.68
CA TRP A 367 13.76 17.19 -5.23
C TRP A 367 14.12 15.91 -4.47
N PHE A 368 13.50 14.78 -4.80
CA PHE A 368 13.81 13.51 -4.14
C PHE A 368 15.21 13.00 -4.50
N ALA A 369 15.65 13.22 -5.75
CA ALA A 369 17.02 12.89 -6.16
C ALA A 369 18.05 13.72 -5.37
N PHE A 370 17.76 15.00 -5.12
CA PHE A 370 18.55 15.85 -4.24
C PHE A 370 18.63 15.28 -2.82
N LEU A 371 17.51 14.92 -2.19
CA LEU A 371 17.51 14.35 -0.83
C LEU A 371 18.34 13.06 -0.76
N GLN A 372 18.14 12.13 -1.69
CA GLN A 372 18.93 10.89 -1.73
C GLN A 372 20.42 11.17 -1.95
N THR A 373 20.76 12.08 -2.87
CA THR A 373 22.16 12.46 -3.14
C THR A 373 22.84 13.04 -1.90
N GLU A 374 22.19 13.94 -1.17
CA GLU A 374 22.75 14.53 0.05
C GLU A 374 22.93 13.52 1.17
N LEU A 375 22.01 12.56 1.33
CA LEU A 375 22.17 11.45 2.26
C LEU A 375 23.38 10.57 1.89
N HIS A 376 23.50 10.22 0.61
CA HIS A 376 24.53 9.29 0.12
C HIS A 376 25.95 9.87 0.17
N LYS A 377 26.12 11.20 0.24
CA LYS A 377 27.43 11.82 0.49
C LYS A 377 28.08 11.35 1.79
N THR A 378 27.30 11.04 2.82
CA THR A 378 27.82 10.57 4.12
C THR A 378 27.40 9.14 4.46
N ASN A 379 26.31 8.64 3.88
CA ASN A 379 25.84 7.26 4.01
C ASN A 379 25.51 6.64 2.64
N PRO A 380 26.51 6.21 1.84
CA PRO A 380 26.30 5.73 0.47
C PRO A 380 25.46 4.46 0.37
N GLU A 381 25.44 3.63 1.42
CA GLU A 381 24.62 2.41 1.50
C GLU A 381 23.28 2.67 2.22
N GLY A 382 22.89 3.93 2.40
CA GLY A 382 21.65 4.28 3.08
C GLY A 382 20.44 4.01 2.21
N ASP A 383 19.63 3.03 2.58
CA ASP A 383 18.42 2.71 1.83
C ASP A 383 17.40 3.85 1.87
N THR A 384 16.65 4.05 0.80
CA THR A 384 15.66 5.12 0.70
C THR A 384 14.39 4.60 0.07
N HIS A 385 13.27 5.13 0.51
CA HIS A 385 11.99 5.01 -0.18
C HIS A 385 11.12 6.22 0.14
N ILE A 386 9.99 6.36 -0.54
CA ILE A 386 9.03 7.44 -0.31
C ILE A 386 7.71 6.78 0.06
N LYS A 387 6.93 7.34 0.99
CA LYS A 387 5.56 6.87 1.21
C LYS A 387 4.65 7.44 0.12
N LEU A 388 4.74 6.89 -1.09
CA LEU A 388 3.95 7.29 -2.26
C LEU A 388 2.50 6.87 -2.10
N GLN A 389 1.57 7.63 -2.69
CA GLN A 389 0.15 7.28 -2.71
C GLN A 389 -0.22 6.55 -3.99
N PRO A 390 -0.47 5.24 -3.98
CA PRO A 390 -0.56 4.48 -5.22
C PRO A 390 -1.77 4.82 -6.09
N HIS A 391 -2.84 5.38 -5.52
CA HIS A 391 -3.95 5.92 -6.30
C HIS A 391 -3.54 7.05 -7.26
N PHE A 392 -2.41 7.71 -7.06
CA PHE A 392 -1.86 8.66 -8.05
C PHE A 392 -1.44 7.99 -9.36
N PHE A 393 -1.20 6.68 -9.35
CA PHE A 393 -1.08 5.89 -10.57
C PHE A 393 -2.42 5.31 -11.00
N SER A 394 -3.15 4.64 -10.11
CA SER A 394 -4.33 3.86 -10.49
C SER A 394 -5.57 4.69 -10.87
N ASP A 395 -5.64 5.95 -10.42
CA ASP A 395 -6.71 6.89 -10.76
C ASP A 395 -6.29 7.81 -11.93
N ASP A 396 -7.20 8.64 -12.43
CA ASP A 396 -6.99 9.45 -13.65
C ASP A 396 -6.35 10.83 -13.44
N GLU A 397 -6.30 11.34 -12.21
CA GLU A 397 -5.76 12.68 -11.91
C GLU A 397 -4.23 12.71 -12.07
N ARG A 398 -3.66 13.81 -12.59
CA ARG A 398 -2.21 13.96 -12.85
C ARG A 398 -1.61 15.31 -12.46
N SER A 399 -2.39 16.21 -11.88
CA SER A 399 -1.90 17.52 -11.39
C SER A 399 -1.02 17.44 -10.14
N HIS A 400 -0.89 16.26 -9.51
CA HIS A 400 -0.21 16.09 -8.22
C HIS A 400 1.32 16.11 -8.28
N GLY A 401 1.93 16.08 -9.48
CA GLY A 401 3.38 16.15 -9.62
C GLY A 401 4.14 14.90 -9.15
N ILE A 402 3.47 13.76 -9.03
CA ILE A 402 4.10 12.49 -8.64
C ILE A 402 4.26 11.63 -9.89
N ASP A 403 5.50 11.36 -10.28
CA ASP A 403 5.83 10.36 -11.31
C ASP A 403 6.22 9.06 -10.60
N ILE A 404 5.25 8.14 -10.48
CA ILE A 404 5.47 6.88 -9.77
C ILE A 404 6.59 6.07 -10.42
N GLU A 405 6.71 6.05 -11.74
CA GLU A 405 7.79 5.32 -12.42
C GLU A 405 9.17 5.88 -12.05
N ALA A 406 9.35 7.20 -12.18
CA ALA A 406 10.62 7.82 -11.89
C ALA A 406 11.01 7.71 -10.41
N LEU A 407 10.05 7.83 -9.49
CA LEU A 407 10.31 7.77 -8.05
C LEU A 407 10.59 6.34 -7.58
N THR A 408 9.85 5.34 -8.08
CA THR A 408 10.15 3.92 -7.83
C THR A 408 11.51 3.51 -8.38
N GLU A 409 11.91 4.06 -9.53
CA GLU A 409 13.26 3.83 -10.07
C GLU A 409 14.36 4.49 -9.22
N LEU A 410 14.13 5.72 -8.78
CA LEU A 410 15.08 6.53 -8.02
C LEU A 410 15.43 5.92 -6.65
N THR A 411 14.44 5.49 -5.88
CA THR A 411 14.65 5.03 -4.50
C THR A 411 15.29 3.64 -4.45
N THR A 412 16.04 3.28 -3.41
CA THR A 412 16.67 1.94 -3.35
C THR A 412 15.68 0.83 -3.00
N MET A 413 14.58 1.17 -2.33
CA MET A 413 13.43 0.31 -2.07
C MET A 413 12.16 0.91 -2.69
N ILE A 414 11.17 0.08 -3.00
CA ILE A 414 9.82 0.54 -3.37
C ILE A 414 9.11 0.97 -2.07
N GLY A 415 8.42 2.11 -2.09
CA GLY A 415 7.69 2.58 -0.93
C GLY A 415 6.33 3.19 -1.26
N ASP A 416 5.35 2.92 -0.39
CA ASP A 416 3.98 3.42 -0.52
C ASP A 416 3.16 3.43 0.80
N ASP A 417 1.89 3.83 0.69
CA ASP A 417 0.78 3.70 1.67
C ASP A 417 -0.46 3.00 1.07
N ALA A 418 -0.30 1.96 0.25
CA ALA A 418 -1.38 1.33 -0.51
C ALA A 418 -2.61 0.97 0.33
N LYS A 419 -3.77 0.98 -0.33
CA LYS A 419 -5.09 0.85 0.31
C LYS A 419 -5.87 -0.27 -0.35
N THR A 420 -6.46 -1.11 0.48
CA THR A 420 -7.65 -1.89 0.14
C THR A 420 -8.75 -1.43 1.07
N ARG A 421 -10.00 -1.50 0.63
CA ARG A 421 -11.12 -1.10 1.48
C ARG A 421 -12.41 -1.73 1.01
N GLU A 422 -13.32 -1.98 1.93
CA GLU A 422 -14.73 -2.08 1.53
C GLU A 422 -15.25 -0.68 1.10
N ARG A 423 -16.57 -0.51 1.06
CA ARG A 423 -17.21 0.72 0.60
C ARG A 423 -16.66 1.97 1.30
N ASP A 424 -16.45 3.03 0.51
CA ASP A 424 -16.19 4.37 1.03
C ASP A 424 -17.41 4.90 1.80
N ILE A 425 -17.31 4.92 3.13
CA ILE A 425 -18.40 5.32 4.03
C ILE A 425 -18.63 6.83 4.08
N ARG A 426 -17.81 7.64 3.40
CA ARG A 426 -18.02 9.09 3.29
C ARG A 426 -19.16 9.44 2.34
N TYR A 427 -19.55 8.51 1.47
CA TYR A 427 -20.59 8.69 0.48
C TYR A 427 -21.67 7.61 0.61
N ASP A 428 -22.92 7.98 0.32
CA ASP A 428 -24.07 7.07 0.34
C ASP A 428 -24.39 6.58 -1.09
N LYS A 429 -23.36 6.07 -1.78
CA LYS A 429 -23.49 5.56 -3.16
C LYS A 429 -22.73 4.25 -3.29
N PHE A 430 -23.24 3.36 -4.14
CA PHE A 430 -22.51 2.18 -4.56
C PHE A 430 -21.36 2.61 -5.48
N GLU A 431 -20.21 1.96 -5.30
CA GLU A 431 -19.06 2.06 -6.18
C GLU A 431 -19.14 0.98 -7.28
N PHE A 432 -18.49 1.22 -8.42
CA PHE A 432 -18.62 0.34 -9.59
C PHE A 432 -18.16 -1.10 -9.31
N TRP A 433 -17.11 -1.27 -8.49
CA TRP A 433 -16.53 -2.57 -8.15
C TRP A 433 -17.47 -3.43 -7.29
N GLU A 434 -18.40 -2.84 -6.55
CA GLU A 434 -19.36 -3.56 -5.68
C GLU A 434 -20.33 -4.44 -6.48
N LYS A 435 -20.38 -4.26 -7.80
CA LYS A 435 -21.10 -5.16 -8.69
C LYS A 435 -20.47 -6.55 -8.74
N TYR A 436 -19.16 -6.67 -8.53
CA TYR A 436 -18.40 -7.91 -8.76
C TYR A 436 -17.58 -8.36 -7.55
N TYR A 437 -16.99 -7.42 -6.80
CA TYR A 437 -15.99 -7.69 -5.76
C TYR A 437 -16.50 -7.34 -4.36
N SER A 438 -15.93 -7.97 -3.35
CA SER A 438 -16.27 -7.71 -1.94
C SER A 438 -15.54 -6.50 -1.36
N TYR A 439 -14.41 -6.11 -1.96
CA TYR A 439 -13.65 -4.90 -1.61
C TYR A 439 -12.92 -4.32 -2.82
N HIS A 440 -12.49 -3.06 -2.69
CA HIS A 440 -11.69 -2.34 -3.67
C HIS A 440 -10.24 -2.81 -3.62
N TRP A 441 -9.87 -3.73 -4.52
CA TRP A 441 -8.53 -4.30 -4.66
C TRP A 441 -7.70 -3.59 -5.75
N GLN A 442 -8.35 -2.80 -6.62
CA GLN A 442 -7.75 -2.16 -7.79
C GLN A 442 -6.55 -1.28 -7.42
N GLU A 443 -6.68 -0.37 -6.45
CA GLU A 443 -5.61 0.55 -6.06
C GLU A 443 -4.33 -0.22 -5.73
N LEU A 444 -4.44 -1.25 -4.88
CA LEU A 444 -3.32 -2.11 -4.50
C LEU A 444 -2.71 -2.81 -5.72
N CYS A 445 -3.50 -3.59 -6.46
CA CYS A 445 -2.93 -4.52 -7.44
C CYS A 445 -2.43 -3.82 -8.71
N VAL A 446 -3.19 -2.83 -9.22
CA VAL A 446 -2.80 -2.08 -10.43
C VAL A 446 -1.47 -1.37 -10.21
N SER A 447 -1.32 -0.73 -9.05
CA SER A 447 -0.10 0.00 -8.73
C SER A 447 1.07 -0.91 -8.37
N TYR A 448 0.84 -2.01 -7.65
CA TYR A 448 1.91 -2.95 -7.31
C TYR A 448 2.43 -3.66 -8.54
N ASP A 449 1.56 -4.16 -9.42
CA ASP A 449 1.99 -4.77 -10.68
C ASP A 449 2.75 -3.77 -11.58
N PHE A 450 2.47 -2.47 -11.48
CA PHE A 450 3.26 -1.41 -12.13
C PHE A 450 4.64 -1.21 -11.48
N MET A 451 4.70 -1.01 -10.16
CA MET A 451 5.95 -0.81 -9.42
C MET A 451 6.89 -2.02 -9.52
N GLU A 452 6.35 -3.24 -9.42
CA GLU A 452 7.07 -4.50 -9.63
C GLU A 452 7.45 -4.74 -11.10
N SER A 453 6.80 -4.06 -12.05
CA SER A 453 7.27 -4.06 -13.45
C SER A 453 8.46 -3.13 -13.65
N ILE A 454 8.58 -2.08 -12.85
CA ILE A 454 9.68 -1.11 -12.89
C ILE A 454 10.92 -1.69 -12.22
N ALA A 455 10.76 -2.22 -11.01
CA ALA A 455 11.86 -2.65 -10.14
C ALA A 455 11.58 -3.99 -9.43
N PRO A 456 11.49 -5.11 -10.17
CA PRO A 456 11.15 -6.42 -9.60
C PRO A 456 12.17 -6.99 -8.59
N GLU A 457 13.37 -6.40 -8.54
CA GLU A 457 14.48 -6.84 -7.68
C GLU A 457 14.68 -5.92 -6.46
N LYS A 458 13.69 -5.08 -6.14
CA LYS A 458 13.74 -4.21 -4.95
C LYS A 458 12.78 -4.72 -3.90
N ILE A 459 13.22 -4.62 -2.64
CA ILE A 459 12.33 -4.74 -1.48
C ILE A 459 11.20 -3.71 -1.57
N HIS A 460 9.99 -4.13 -1.25
CA HIS A 460 8.77 -3.33 -1.30
C HIS A 460 8.21 -3.08 0.12
N VAL A 461 8.30 -1.82 0.57
CA VAL A 461 7.89 -1.41 1.91
C VAL A 461 6.63 -0.55 1.85
N ASN A 462 5.50 -1.13 2.22
CA ASN A 462 4.31 -0.35 2.52
C ASN A 462 4.44 0.21 3.95
N SER A 463 4.84 1.48 4.02
CA SER A 463 5.17 2.15 5.28
C SER A 463 3.96 2.71 6.03
N GLU A 464 2.75 2.53 5.50
CA GLU A 464 1.48 2.81 6.17
C GLU A 464 0.33 2.05 5.48
N THR A 465 0.20 0.74 5.72
CA THR A 465 -0.83 -0.05 5.02
C THR A 465 -2.21 0.39 5.52
N HIS A 466 -3.07 0.86 4.62
CA HIS A 466 -4.45 1.24 4.92
C HIS A 466 -5.45 0.10 4.67
N PHE A 467 -5.00 -1.12 4.89
CA PHE A 467 -5.73 -2.37 4.70
C PHE A 467 -6.77 -2.62 5.79
N LEU A 468 -6.51 -2.15 7.01
CA LEU A 468 -7.38 -2.37 8.18
C LEU A 468 -8.35 -1.22 8.43
N SER A 469 -7.95 0.00 8.07
CA SER A 469 -8.80 1.19 8.11
C SER A 469 -8.18 2.37 7.36
N SER A 470 -9.02 3.29 6.92
CA SER A 470 -8.60 4.58 6.35
C SER A 470 -9.60 5.68 6.71
N VAL A 471 -9.33 6.91 6.25
CA VAL A 471 -10.29 8.02 6.36
C VAL A 471 -11.56 7.81 5.51
N ALA A 472 -11.47 6.95 4.49
CA ALA A 472 -12.56 6.62 3.59
C ALA A 472 -13.36 5.39 4.04
N TRP A 473 -12.76 4.48 4.80
CA TRP A 473 -13.41 3.22 5.18
C TRP A 473 -13.05 2.80 6.60
N ARG A 474 -14.11 2.48 7.37
CA ARG A 474 -14.06 1.82 8.66
C ARG A 474 -15.26 0.94 8.88
N LYS A 475 -15.03 -0.17 9.55
CA LYS A 475 -16.07 -1.09 9.99
C LYS A 475 -15.67 -1.61 11.36
N LEU A 476 -16.56 -1.44 12.32
CA LEU A 476 -16.49 -2.21 13.55
C LEU A 476 -16.97 -3.61 13.18
N ASP A 477 -16.25 -4.62 13.63
CA ASP A 477 -16.43 -6.01 13.20
C ASP A 477 -15.98 -6.29 11.76
N THR A 478 -14.79 -5.78 11.41
CA THR A 478 -14.07 -6.28 10.23
C THR A 478 -13.77 -7.77 10.44
N SER A 479 -14.10 -8.57 9.43
CA SER A 479 -13.91 -10.02 9.46
C SER A 479 -12.42 -10.40 9.39
N PRO A 480 -11.96 -11.38 10.18
CA PRO A 480 -10.62 -11.95 10.02
C PRO A 480 -10.31 -12.39 8.58
N GLU A 481 -11.27 -13.00 7.89
CA GLU A 481 -11.09 -13.51 6.53
C GLU A 481 -10.69 -12.40 5.55
N TYR A 482 -11.28 -11.21 5.67
CA TYR A 482 -10.87 -10.02 4.90
C TYR A 482 -9.41 -9.63 5.19
N VAL A 483 -8.99 -9.64 6.46
CA VAL A 483 -7.61 -9.30 6.87
C VAL A 483 -6.61 -10.32 6.33
N ARG A 484 -6.96 -11.60 6.37
CA ARG A 484 -6.13 -12.64 5.76
C ARG A 484 -6.02 -12.44 4.25
N ASN A 485 -7.15 -12.19 3.60
CA ASN A 485 -7.24 -12.07 2.16
C ASN A 485 -6.39 -10.92 1.61
N ASN A 486 -6.48 -9.72 2.20
CA ASN A 486 -5.80 -8.56 1.66
C ASN A 486 -4.30 -8.53 1.98
N PHE A 487 -3.86 -9.00 3.16
CA PHE A 487 -2.41 -9.12 3.44
C PHE A 487 -1.76 -10.23 2.61
N TRP A 488 -2.45 -11.34 2.37
CA TRP A 488 -1.97 -12.37 1.45
C TRP A 488 -1.88 -11.84 0.00
N LEU A 489 -2.90 -11.11 -0.46
CA LEU A 489 -2.90 -10.47 -1.77
C LEU A 489 -1.74 -9.47 -1.92
N ALA A 490 -1.56 -8.56 -0.95
CA ALA A 490 -0.49 -7.56 -0.99
C ALA A 490 0.90 -8.21 -1.03
N THR A 491 1.12 -9.25 -0.23
CA THR A 491 2.40 -9.99 -0.18
C THR A 491 2.66 -10.72 -1.51
N LEU A 492 1.64 -11.39 -2.07
CA LEU A 492 1.72 -12.07 -3.37
C LEU A 492 2.09 -11.10 -4.51
N HIS A 493 1.62 -9.86 -4.42
CA HIS A 493 1.83 -8.82 -5.43
C HIS A 493 3.08 -7.96 -5.21
N GLY A 494 3.85 -8.16 -4.14
CA GLY A 494 5.12 -7.47 -3.97
C GLY A 494 5.52 -7.14 -2.54
N MET A 495 4.58 -6.95 -1.61
CA MET A 495 4.87 -6.38 -0.30
C MET A 495 5.81 -7.26 0.56
N ASP A 496 7.01 -6.75 0.86
CA ASP A 496 8.00 -7.38 1.72
C ASP A 496 7.87 -6.95 3.19
N ALA A 497 7.43 -5.72 3.41
CA ALA A 497 7.18 -5.18 4.75
C ALA A 497 5.91 -4.30 4.76
N GLY A 498 5.04 -4.50 5.75
CA GLY A 498 3.82 -3.72 5.94
C GLY A 498 3.71 -3.10 7.33
N LEU A 499 3.66 -1.77 7.42
CA LEU A 499 3.41 -1.03 8.67
C LEU A 499 1.94 -0.63 8.75
N SER A 500 1.10 -1.42 9.42
CA SER A 500 -0.34 -1.20 9.47
C SER A 500 -0.73 0.12 10.12
N TRP A 501 -1.63 0.89 9.51
CA TRP A 501 -2.31 2.00 10.19
C TRP A 501 -3.38 1.44 11.13
N PHE A 502 -3.22 1.46 12.45
CA PHE A 502 -2.11 1.90 13.31
C PHE A 502 -2.37 1.38 14.74
N TRP A 503 -1.33 1.25 15.56
CA TRP A 503 -1.47 0.82 16.96
C TRP A 503 -1.26 1.99 17.91
N ALA A 504 -2.35 2.55 18.40
CA ALA A 504 -2.38 3.71 19.29
C ALA A 504 -2.83 3.36 20.69
N ARG A 505 -2.58 2.13 21.16
CA ARG A 505 -2.82 1.69 22.54
C ARG A 505 -1.51 1.52 23.30
N ASP A 506 -1.47 2.05 24.51
CA ASP A 506 -0.38 1.84 25.47
C ASP A 506 -0.62 0.55 26.29
N PRO A 507 0.41 0.01 26.98
CA PRO A 507 0.32 -1.30 27.64
C PRO A 507 -0.73 -1.43 28.75
N ASP A 508 -1.24 -0.31 29.27
CA ASP A 508 -2.33 -0.28 30.26
C ASP A 508 -3.72 -0.24 29.62
N GLY A 509 -3.79 -0.22 28.28
CA GLY A 509 -5.02 -0.16 27.49
C GLY A 509 -5.47 1.27 27.14
N SER A 510 -4.81 2.31 27.65
CA SER A 510 -5.10 3.69 27.28
C SER A 510 -4.70 3.98 25.85
N PRO A 511 -5.25 5.01 25.20
CA PRO A 511 -4.74 5.49 23.94
C PRO A 511 -3.38 6.19 24.17
N GLU A 512 -2.47 6.14 23.19
CA GLU A 512 -1.15 6.75 23.35
C GLU A 512 -1.21 8.27 23.61
N ALA A 513 -0.16 8.82 24.22
CA ALA A 513 -0.10 10.16 24.79
C ALA A 513 -0.60 11.32 23.90
N ARG A 514 -0.52 11.23 22.56
CA ARG A 514 -1.05 12.27 21.65
C ARG A 514 -2.59 12.34 21.66
N PHE A 515 -3.29 11.31 22.16
CA PHE A 515 -4.74 11.29 22.33
C PHE A 515 -5.22 11.74 23.72
N GLU A 516 -4.42 11.54 24.76
CA GLU A 516 -4.87 11.67 26.15
C GLU A 516 -5.06 13.12 26.61
N ASN A 517 -4.35 14.09 26.04
CA ASN A 517 -4.31 15.44 26.64
C ASN A 517 -4.39 16.64 25.69
N SER A 518 -4.57 16.52 24.37
CA SER A 518 -4.50 17.67 23.42
C SER A 518 -3.20 18.51 23.47
N VAL A 519 -2.24 18.19 24.35
CA VAL A 519 -1.04 19.00 24.62
C VAL A 519 0.02 18.87 23.52
N TYR A 520 0.02 17.78 22.73
CA TYR A 520 1.12 17.51 21.78
C TYR A 520 0.74 17.40 20.31
N SER A 521 -0.55 17.47 19.95
CA SER A 521 -0.93 17.36 18.54
C SER A 521 -2.07 18.29 18.17
N LYS A 522 -1.77 19.25 17.29
CA LYS A 522 -2.78 19.99 16.50
C LYS A 522 -3.22 19.18 15.28
N ASP A 523 -2.78 17.93 15.15
CA ASP A 523 -3.12 17.07 14.02
C ASP A 523 -4.56 16.56 14.13
N VAL A 524 -5.42 17.24 13.40
CA VAL A 524 -6.84 16.89 13.28
C VAL A 524 -7.04 15.52 12.61
N ALA A 525 -6.08 15.04 11.80
CA ALA A 525 -6.16 13.74 11.15
C ALA A 525 -5.96 12.60 12.15
N LEU A 526 -4.94 12.69 13.01
CA LEU A 526 -4.70 11.72 14.08
C LEU A 526 -5.92 11.58 15.01
N ALA A 527 -6.52 12.70 15.42
CA ALA A 527 -7.68 12.70 16.32
C ALA A 527 -8.92 11.98 15.75
N LYS A 528 -9.04 11.91 14.41
CA LYS A 528 -10.13 11.20 13.71
C LYS A 528 -9.82 9.73 13.46
N SER A 529 -8.60 9.29 13.77
CA SER A 529 -8.11 8.00 13.33
C SER A 529 -8.34 6.87 14.34
N PHE A 530 -8.73 7.16 15.59
CA PHE A 530 -8.82 6.10 16.60
C PHE A 530 -10.06 5.20 16.48
N ALA A 531 -11.24 5.81 16.39
CA ALA A 531 -12.52 5.10 16.50
C ALA A 531 -12.74 4.04 15.41
N ALA A 532 -13.20 2.85 15.81
CA ALA A 532 -13.47 1.69 14.95
C ALA A 532 -12.27 1.25 14.06
N SER A 533 -11.04 1.51 14.53
CA SER A 533 -9.82 0.98 13.94
C SER A 533 -9.45 -0.37 14.59
N VAL A 534 -8.27 -0.91 14.26
CA VAL A 534 -7.72 -2.13 14.89
C VAL A 534 -7.61 -2.01 16.42
N ASN A 535 -7.49 -0.78 16.95
CA ASN A 535 -7.39 -0.47 18.39
C ASN A 535 -8.63 -0.86 19.24
N MET A 536 -9.68 -1.35 18.58
CA MET A 536 -10.98 -1.75 19.16
C MET A 536 -11.40 -3.15 18.67
N GLN A 537 -10.52 -3.90 18.00
CA GLN A 537 -10.88 -5.10 17.25
C GLN A 537 -9.87 -6.25 17.46
N PRO A 538 -10.02 -7.05 18.53
CA PRO A 538 -9.08 -8.14 18.85
C PRO A 538 -8.94 -9.16 17.72
N GLN A 539 -10.04 -9.48 17.03
CA GLN A 539 -10.04 -10.43 15.92
C GLN A 539 -9.23 -9.93 14.72
N VAL A 540 -9.22 -8.61 14.48
CA VAL A 540 -8.44 -7.99 13.40
C VAL A 540 -6.96 -7.96 13.74
N ALA A 541 -6.62 -7.54 14.97
CA ALA A 541 -5.23 -7.48 15.42
C ALA A 541 -4.59 -8.88 15.45
N ASN A 542 -5.31 -9.86 16.01
CA ASN A 542 -4.86 -11.25 16.01
C ASN A 542 -4.67 -11.77 14.58
N GLU A 543 -5.63 -11.57 13.67
CA GLU A 543 -5.55 -12.15 12.34
C GLU A 543 -4.41 -11.58 11.50
N LEU A 544 -4.06 -10.29 11.66
CA LEU A 544 -2.87 -9.72 11.03
C LEU A 544 -1.62 -10.54 11.40
N THR A 545 -1.43 -10.84 12.68
CA THR A 545 -0.30 -11.67 13.12
C THR A 545 -0.41 -13.10 12.58
N GLN A 546 -1.60 -13.70 12.60
CA GLN A 546 -1.80 -15.08 12.12
C GLN A 546 -1.47 -15.22 10.63
N VAL A 547 -1.92 -14.30 9.78
CA VAL A 547 -1.65 -14.38 8.34
C VAL A 547 -0.16 -14.21 8.04
N MET A 548 0.54 -13.33 8.75
CA MET A 548 1.99 -13.15 8.56
C MET A 548 2.79 -14.36 9.06
N MET A 549 2.36 -15.03 10.14
CA MET A 549 2.93 -16.30 10.56
C MET A 549 2.78 -17.38 9.48
N ASP A 550 1.63 -17.45 8.83
CA ASP A 550 1.41 -18.41 7.74
C ASP A 550 2.26 -18.06 6.50
N LEU A 551 2.26 -16.80 6.06
CA LEU A 551 3.11 -16.34 4.94
C LEU A 551 4.59 -16.67 5.19
N ASN A 552 5.08 -16.47 6.42
CA ASN A 552 6.47 -16.77 6.79
C ASN A 552 6.76 -18.27 6.90
N SER A 553 5.78 -19.09 7.28
CA SER A 553 5.93 -20.56 7.20
C SER A 553 6.05 -21.06 5.76
N PHE A 554 5.50 -20.35 4.77
CA PHE A 554 5.50 -20.71 3.35
C PHE A 554 6.29 -19.73 2.47
N SER A 555 7.28 -19.03 3.04
CA SER A 555 7.88 -17.87 2.38
C SER A 555 8.61 -18.20 1.08
N GLU A 556 9.27 -19.35 0.99
CA GLU A 556 9.93 -19.82 -0.22
C GLU A 556 8.90 -20.07 -1.35
N GLU A 557 7.76 -20.67 -1.00
CA GLU A 557 6.66 -20.88 -1.94
C GLU A 557 6.00 -19.57 -2.40
N ILE A 558 5.79 -18.62 -1.48
CA ILE A 558 5.25 -17.30 -1.82
C ILE A 558 6.24 -16.53 -2.72
N MET A 559 7.54 -16.57 -2.44
CA MET A 559 8.55 -15.93 -3.30
C MET A 559 8.61 -16.57 -4.70
N ALA A 560 8.47 -17.90 -4.81
CA ALA A 560 8.37 -18.58 -6.10
C ALA A 560 7.13 -18.12 -6.90
N LEU A 561 6.00 -17.87 -6.22
CA LEU A 561 4.79 -17.36 -6.85
C LEU A 561 4.93 -15.88 -7.28
N ARG A 562 5.60 -15.04 -6.47
CA ARG A 562 5.84 -13.61 -6.75
C ARG A 562 6.81 -13.41 -7.93
N ARG A 563 7.91 -14.17 -7.97
CA ARG A 563 8.96 -14.08 -9.00
C ARG A 563 8.56 -14.67 -10.36
N GLN A 564 7.29 -15.03 -10.56
CA GLN A 564 6.80 -15.49 -11.85
C GLN A 564 7.04 -14.44 -12.94
N ARG A 565 7.44 -14.95 -14.11
CA ARG A 565 7.55 -14.16 -15.35
C ARG A 565 6.21 -13.48 -15.63
N LYS A 566 6.26 -12.24 -16.11
CA LYS A 566 5.10 -11.41 -16.49
C LYS A 566 4.94 -11.43 -18.02
N PRO A 567 4.27 -12.44 -18.61
CA PRO A 567 4.33 -12.71 -20.06
C PRO A 567 3.64 -11.64 -20.91
N LEU A 568 2.62 -10.96 -20.38
CA LEU A 568 1.94 -9.85 -21.07
C LEU A 568 2.23 -8.54 -20.35
N ARG A 569 2.66 -7.53 -21.12
CA ARG A 569 2.93 -6.19 -20.61
C ARG A 569 1.93 -5.18 -21.19
N LEU A 570 1.21 -4.47 -20.32
CA LEU A 570 0.36 -3.35 -20.73
C LEU A 570 1.24 -2.12 -20.98
N PHE A 571 1.15 -1.53 -22.17
CA PHE A 571 1.89 -0.32 -22.47
C PHE A 571 1.27 0.88 -21.75
N HIS A 572 1.98 1.41 -20.75
CA HIS A 572 1.62 2.63 -20.05
C HIS A 572 2.35 3.82 -20.66
N SER A 573 1.60 4.89 -20.93
CA SER A 573 2.17 6.18 -21.32
C SER A 573 1.65 7.25 -20.39
N GLU A 574 2.56 7.81 -19.60
CA GLU A 574 2.27 8.97 -18.76
C GLU A 574 1.82 10.18 -19.61
N THR A 575 2.25 10.23 -20.87
CA THR A 575 1.80 11.23 -21.86
C THR A 575 0.30 11.16 -22.13
N SER A 576 -0.26 9.95 -22.25
CA SER A 576 -1.70 9.74 -22.35
C SER A 576 -2.41 10.00 -21.03
N ALA A 577 -1.82 9.62 -19.90
CA ALA A 577 -2.40 9.85 -18.57
C ALA A 577 -2.59 11.34 -18.25
N ILE A 578 -1.60 12.18 -18.59
CA ILE A 578 -1.68 13.64 -18.42
C ILE A 578 -2.74 14.25 -19.34
N ASN A 579 -2.80 13.82 -20.61
CA ASN A 579 -3.67 14.42 -21.61
C ASN A 579 -5.15 14.02 -21.50
N LYS A 580 -5.45 12.78 -21.07
CA LYS A 580 -6.81 12.23 -21.09
C LYS A 580 -7.51 12.37 -19.75
N GLU A 581 -8.82 12.59 -19.78
CA GLU A 581 -9.63 12.64 -18.54
C GLU A 581 -9.74 11.27 -17.86
N HIS A 582 -9.73 10.17 -18.63
CA HIS A 582 -10.03 8.82 -18.15
C HIS A 582 -9.04 7.74 -18.62
N HIS A 583 -7.74 8.04 -18.68
CA HIS A 583 -6.76 7.07 -19.22
C HIS A 583 -6.72 5.77 -18.40
N MET A 584 -6.56 5.87 -17.09
CA MET A 584 -6.39 4.71 -16.21
C MET A 584 -7.70 3.94 -16.08
N THR A 585 -8.82 4.66 -15.96
CA THR A 585 -10.16 4.05 -16.02
C THR A 585 -10.37 3.28 -17.33
N GLN A 586 -9.90 3.81 -18.46
CA GLN A 586 -10.02 3.12 -19.75
C GLN A 586 -9.06 1.93 -19.92
N GLN A 587 -7.88 1.95 -19.29
CA GLN A 587 -6.95 0.80 -19.27
C GLN A 587 -7.47 -0.34 -18.38
N TYR A 588 -8.17 0.00 -17.31
CA TYR A 588 -8.49 -0.93 -16.24
C TYR A 588 -9.23 -2.18 -16.72
N ASP A 589 -10.17 -2.05 -17.65
CA ASP A 589 -10.91 -3.22 -18.17
C ASP A 589 -9.98 -4.29 -18.78
N LEU A 590 -8.93 -3.87 -19.51
CA LEU A 590 -7.96 -4.81 -20.09
C LEU A 590 -7.13 -5.47 -18.98
N TYR A 591 -6.65 -4.69 -18.03
CA TYR A 591 -5.92 -5.20 -16.86
C TYR A 591 -6.75 -6.20 -16.07
N GLU A 592 -7.97 -5.83 -15.66
CA GLU A 592 -8.91 -6.67 -14.91
C GLU A 592 -9.17 -7.98 -15.67
N SER A 593 -9.35 -7.90 -16.99
CA SER A 593 -9.63 -9.09 -17.79
C SER A 593 -8.49 -10.11 -17.80
N LEU A 594 -7.23 -9.68 -17.65
CA LEU A 594 -6.04 -10.55 -17.62
C LEU A 594 -5.66 -10.98 -16.20
N PHE A 595 -6.04 -10.20 -15.19
CA PHE A 595 -5.68 -10.39 -13.79
C PHE A 595 -6.10 -11.75 -13.19
N PHE A 596 -7.09 -12.42 -13.79
CA PHE A 596 -7.65 -13.70 -13.34
C PHE A 596 -7.25 -14.90 -14.22
N GLU A 597 -6.16 -14.78 -14.99
CA GLU A 597 -5.71 -15.81 -15.96
C GLU A 597 -4.49 -16.64 -15.52
N GLY A 598 -4.08 -16.52 -14.24
CA GLY A 598 -3.10 -17.43 -13.62
C GLY A 598 -1.64 -17.03 -13.72
N PHE A 599 -1.34 -15.83 -14.20
CA PHE A 599 0.00 -15.26 -14.31
C PHE A 599 0.00 -13.78 -13.85
N PRO A 600 1.17 -13.21 -13.48
CA PRO A 600 1.26 -11.77 -13.23
C PRO A 600 1.10 -10.95 -14.50
N VAL A 601 0.16 -10.01 -14.46
CA VAL A 601 0.10 -8.92 -15.45
C VAL A 601 1.26 -7.98 -15.16
N GLY A 602 1.96 -7.53 -16.21
CA GLY A 602 3.00 -6.53 -16.07
C GLY A 602 2.71 -5.29 -16.90
N TYR A 603 3.60 -4.32 -16.78
CA TYR A 603 3.58 -3.09 -17.57
C TYR A 603 4.86 -2.95 -18.41
N ALA A 604 4.74 -2.21 -19.50
CA ALA A 604 5.84 -1.75 -20.31
C ALA A 604 5.71 -0.23 -20.49
N THR A 605 6.83 0.46 -20.40
CA THR A 605 7.00 1.88 -20.65
C THR A 605 8.22 2.05 -21.55
N GLU A 606 8.51 3.28 -21.98
CA GLU A 606 9.78 3.58 -22.65
C GLU A 606 10.99 3.08 -21.82
N LYS A 607 11.01 3.34 -20.51
CA LYS A 607 12.16 2.99 -19.65
C LYS A 607 12.27 1.49 -19.47
N ILE A 608 11.16 0.79 -19.17
CA ILE A 608 11.16 -0.66 -18.99
C ILE A 608 11.67 -1.36 -20.25
N ILE A 609 11.16 -0.98 -21.43
CA ILE A 609 11.57 -1.58 -22.71
C ILE A 609 13.06 -1.35 -22.99
N LYS A 610 13.61 -0.18 -22.62
CA LYS A 610 15.02 0.16 -22.84
C LYS A 610 15.98 -0.52 -21.85
N LYS A 611 15.53 -0.79 -20.61
CA LYS A 611 16.40 -1.21 -19.51
C LYS A 611 16.34 -2.71 -19.22
N GLN A 612 15.22 -3.37 -19.49
CA GLN A 612 15.02 -4.78 -19.15
C GLN A 612 15.16 -5.69 -20.37
N ASP A 613 15.52 -6.96 -20.14
CA ASP A 613 15.57 -7.96 -21.21
C ASP A 613 14.15 -8.25 -21.72
N ALA A 614 13.93 -8.00 -23.01
CA ALA A 614 12.68 -8.26 -23.71
C ALA A 614 12.21 -9.72 -23.60
N LYS A 615 13.10 -10.69 -23.35
CA LYS A 615 12.73 -12.10 -23.13
C LYS A 615 11.87 -12.32 -21.89
N ASN A 616 11.85 -11.35 -20.96
CA ASN A 616 11.05 -11.42 -19.75
C ASN A 616 9.53 -11.29 -20.00
N TRP A 617 9.12 -11.04 -21.24
CA TRP A 617 7.72 -11.06 -21.67
C TRP A 617 7.59 -11.54 -23.12
N ASP A 618 6.36 -11.85 -23.53
CA ASP A 618 6.03 -12.35 -24.86
C ASP A 618 5.43 -11.25 -25.75
N ALA A 619 4.60 -10.37 -25.18
CA ALA A 619 3.94 -9.31 -25.93
C ALA A 619 3.71 -8.04 -25.11
N VAL A 620 3.71 -6.90 -25.82
CA VAL A 620 3.30 -5.59 -25.32
C VAL A 620 1.93 -5.25 -25.90
N LEU A 621 0.96 -4.93 -25.05
CA LEU A 621 -0.42 -4.60 -25.43
C LEU A 621 -0.62 -3.09 -25.35
N VAL A 622 -1.06 -2.47 -26.43
CA VAL A 622 -1.39 -1.05 -26.53
C VAL A 622 -2.89 -0.92 -26.74
N TYR A 623 -3.58 -0.37 -25.75
CA TYR A 623 -5.03 -0.20 -25.75
C TYR A 623 -5.33 1.25 -25.41
N LYS A 624 -6.20 1.97 -26.13
CA LYS A 624 -6.64 3.35 -25.78
C LYS A 624 -5.51 4.27 -25.29
N THR A 625 -4.39 4.33 -26.02
CA THR A 625 -3.21 5.12 -25.68
C THR A 625 -2.86 6.05 -26.85
N GLU A 626 -3.67 7.09 -27.06
CA GLU A 626 -3.61 7.96 -28.24
C GLU A 626 -2.40 8.89 -28.25
N TYR A 627 -1.98 9.39 -27.07
CA TYR A 627 -0.93 10.40 -26.92
C TYR A 627 0.35 9.75 -26.41
N VAL A 628 1.43 9.87 -27.19
CA VAL A 628 2.77 9.42 -26.80
C VAL A 628 3.80 10.42 -27.31
N THR A 629 4.91 10.58 -26.63
CA THR A 629 6.06 11.32 -27.16
C THR A 629 6.66 10.61 -28.38
N ASP A 630 7.48 11.32 -29.15
CA ASP A 630 8.26 10.70 -30.22
C ASP A 630 9.19 9.60 -29.68
N SER A 631 9.74 9.76 -28.47
CA SER A 631 10.63 8.77 -27.86
C SER A 631 9.90 7.50 -27.46
N GLU A 632 8.71 7.61 -26.86
CA GLU A 632 7.84 6.46 -26.55
C GLU A 632 7.47 5.69 -27.82
N PHE A 633 7.09 6.41 -28.89
CA PHE A 633 6.77 5.81 -30.18
C PHE A 633 7.97 5.06 -30.80
N GLU A 634 9.13 5.71 -30.87
CA GLU A 634 10.33 5.09 -31.44
C GLU A 634 10.84 3.92 -30.57
N THR A 635 10.54 3.93 -29.27
CA THR A 635 10.87 2.79 -28.38
C THR A 635 10.08 1.54 -28.73
N LEU A 636 8.77 1.67 -28.99
CA LEU A 636 7.97 0.55 -29.49
C LEU A 636 8.43 0.08 -30.87
N GLN A 637 8.81 1.00 -31.76
CA GLN A 637 9.36 0.63 -33.06
C GLN A 637 10.70 -0.11 -32.93
N ASN A 638 11.58 0.33 -32.03
CA ASN A 638 12.84 -0.34 -31.77
C ASN A 638 12.65 -1.72 -31.14
N TYR A 639 11.64 -1.88 -30.27
CA TYR A 639 11.26 -3.18 -29.74
C TYR A 639 10.83 -4.15 -30.87
N LEU A 640 9.99 -3.70 -31.82
CA LEU A 640 9.66 -4.45 -33.03
C LEU A 640 10.89 -4.74 -33.91
N ASN A 641 11.80 -3.78 -34.06
CA ASN A 641 13.04 -3.96 -34.84
C ASN A 641 13.95 -5.06 -34.25
N ASN A 642 13.83 -5.31 -32.95
CA ASN A 642 14.62 -6.30 -32.20
C ASN A 642 13.87 -7.63 -31.98
N GLY A 643 12.75 -7.86 -32.68
CA GLY A 643 12.03 -9.14 -32.62
C GLY A 643 10.88 -9.19 -31.62
N GLY A 644 10.57 -8.09 -30.95
CA GLY A 644 9.46 -8.00 -30.01
C GLY A 644 8.08 -8.07 -30.68
N THR A 645 7.05 -8.40 -29.90
CA THR A 645 5.65 -8.45 -30.36
C THR A 645 4.81 -7.34 -29.75
N VAL A 646 4.13 -6.55 -30.58
CA VAL A 646 3.20 -5.48 -30.18
C VAL A 646 1.80 -5.78 -30.70
N ILE A 647 0.83 -5.79 -29.80
CA ILE A 647 -0.60 -5.90 -30.12
C ILE A 647 -1.23 -4.54 -29.85
N ILE A 648 -1.82 -3.91 -30.86
CA ILE A 648 -2.47 -2.61 -30.76
C ILE A 648 -3.96 -2.73 -31.07
N ASP A 649 -4.78 -2.06 -30.28
CA ASP A 649 -6.23 -2.08 -30.43
C ASP A 649 -6.68 -1.58 -31.80
N ASN A 650 -6.30 -0.36 -32.18
CA ASN A 650 -6.60 0.24 -33.46
C ASN A 650 -5.67 1.43 -33.77
N ASN A 651 -5.85 2.06 -34.92
CA ASN A 651 -5.01 3.16 -35.41
C ASN A 651 -5.15 4.49 -34.62
N SER A 652 -6.06 4.61 -33.65
CA SER A 652 -6.13 5.80 -32.77
C SER A 652 -5.03 5.79 -31.72
N SER A 653 -4.64 4.62 -31.23
CA SER A 653 -3.50 4.48 -30.33
C SER A 653 -2.20 4.91 -31.04
N LEU A 654 -1.33 5.61 -30.30
CA LEU A 654 -0.05 6.15 -30.74
C LEU A 654 -0.15 7.23 -31.85
N SER A 655 -1.36 7.72 -32.14
CA SER A 655 -1.62 8.58 -33.29
C SER A 655 -1.32 10.06 -33.05
N MET A 656 -1.10 10.47 -31.80
CA MET A 656 -0.82 11.86 -31.41
C MET A 656 0.50 11.99 -30.65
N ASN A 657 1.13 13.15 -30.76
CA ASN A 657 2.20 13.55 -29.83
C ASN A 657 1.63 14.10 -28.52
N GLU A 658 2.49 14.49 -27.59
CA GLU A 658 2.08 15.03 -26.29
C GLU A 658 1.24 16.32 -26.37
N TYR A 659 1.26 17.02 -27.50
CA TYR A 659 0.56 18.28 -27.74
C TYR A 659 -0.72 18.10 -28.57
N GLY A 660 -1.16 16.85 -28.78
CA GLY A 660 -2.36 16.52 -29.56
C GLY A 660 -2.20 16.71 -31.06
N GLN A 661 -0.96 16.86 -31.55
CA GLN A 661 -0.68 16.94 -32.99
C GLN A 661 -0.62 15.53 -33.57
N LYS A 662 -1.29 15.32 -34.71
CA LYS A 662 -1.35 14.02 -35.36
C LYS A 662 0.02 13.62 -35.92
N ARG A 663 0.42 12.39 -35.62
CA ARG A 663 1.63 11.76 -36.16
C ARG A 663 1.38 11.26 -37.58
N SER A 664 2.34 11.48 -38.48
CA SER A 664 2.32 10.91 -39.83
C SER A 664 2.87 9.48 -39.88
N LYS A 665 3.82 9.16 -38.99
CA LYS A 665 4.40 7.82 -38.83
C LYS A 665 3.41 6.86 -38.17
N LYS A 666 3.50 5.60 -38.55
CA LYS A 666 2.85 4.44 -37.91
C LYS A 666 3.90 3.39 -37.60
N LEU A 667 3.64 2.57 -36.58
CA LEU A 667 4.48 1.40 -36.34
C LEU A 667 4.46 0.51 -37.57
N VAL A 668 5.62 -0.04 -37.91
CA VAL A 668 5.79 -0.96 -39.05
C VAL A 668 6.31 -2.30 -38.55
N ASN A 669 5.81 -3.35 -39.18
CA ASN A 669 6.32 -4.69 -38.94
C ASN A 669 7.72 -4.83 -39.55
N VAL A 670 8.68 -5.37 -38.79
CA VAL A 670 10.06 -5.58 -39.26
C VAL A 670 10.54 -6.98 -38.86
N LYS A 671 11.43 -7.12 -37.87
CA LYS A 671 11.88 -8.44 -37.38
C LYS A 671 10.91 -9.07 -36.39
N GLY A 672 10.19 -8.24 -35.64
CA GLY A 672 9.17 -8.64 -34.69
C GLY A 672 7.80 -8.82 -35.32
N HIS A 673 6.76 -8.71 -34.50
CA HIS A 673 5.37 -8.90 -34.93
C HIS A 673 4.48 -7.75 -34.46
N LEU A 674 3.85 -7.05 -35.40
CA LEU A 674 2.86 -6.01 -35.13
C LEU A 674 1.46 -6.52 -35.49
N HIS A 675 0.54 -6.52 -34.52
CA HIS A 675 -0.86 -6.92 -34.71
C HIS A 675 -1.80 -5.76 -34.43
N THR A 676 -2.47 -5.23 -35.45
CA THR A 676 -3.51 -4.19 -35.30
C THR A 676 -4.89 -4.82 -35.44
N LEU A 677 -5.66 -4.86 -34.34
CA LEU A 677 -6.92 -5.59 -34.30
C LEU A 677 -8.11 -4.80 -34.88
N ASN A 678 -8.00 -3.48 -35.00
CA ASN A 678 -9.06 -2.56 -35.42
C ASN A 678 -10.33 -2.69 -34.56
N THR A 679 -10.14 -2.76 -33.23
CA THR A 679 -11.21 -2.89 -32.24
C THR A 679 -11.13 -1.80 -31.18
N THR A 680 -12.26 -1.55 -30.51
CA THR A 680 -12.35 -0.72 -29.29
C THR A 680 -12.65 -1.56 -28.04
N ASN A 681 -12.79 -2.88 -28.19
CA ASN A 681 -13.15 -3.81 -27.13
C ASN A 681 -11.89 -4.47 -26.55
N TYR A 682 -11.66 -4.32 -25.24
CA TYR A 682 -10.53 -4.93 -24.56
C TYR A 682 -10.51 -6.47 -24.69
N ASN A 683 -11.69 -7.10 -24.79
CA ASN A 683 -11.79 -8.55 -24.82
C ASN A 683 -11.15 -9.14 -26.10
N ASP A 684 -11.18 -8.41 -27.21
CA ASP A 684 -10.53 -8.85 -28.44
C ASP A 684 -9.00 -8.87 -28.29
N LEU A 685 -8.43 -7.89 -27.58
CA LEU A 685 -7.01 -7.88 -27.24
C LEU A 685 -6.67 -9.03 -26.30
N LYS A 686 -7.48 -9.27 -25.26
CA LYS A 686 -7.30 -10.38 -24.33
C LYS A 686 -7.28 -11.72 -25.06
N VAL A 687 -8.31 -12.01 -25.86
CA VAL A 687 -8.44 -13.30 -26.56
C VAL A 687 -7.26 -13.51 -27.51
N PHE A 688 -6.90 -12.49 -28.29
CA PHE A 688 -5.77 -12.56 -29.20
C PHE A 688 -4.44 -12.78 -28.45
N ALA A 689 -4.20 -12.02 -27.38
CA ALA A 689 -2.98 -12.14 -26.60
C ALA A 689 -2.85 -13.52 -25.93
N LEU A 690 -3.92 -14.06 -25.35
CA LEU A 690 -3.89 -15.39 -24.72
C LEU A 690 -3.69 -16.52 -25.73
N ASP A 691 -4.26 -16.43 -26.94
CA ASP A 691 -4.00 -17.41 -28.00
C ASP A 691 -2.55 -17.33 -28.50
N LEU A 692 -2.02 -16.11 -28.65
CA LEU A 692 -0.62 -15.87 -29.06
C LEU A 692 0.37 -16.52 -28.10
N ILE A 693 0.10 -16.48 -26.78
CA ILE A 693 1.01 -16.99 -25.75
C ILE A 693 0.59 -18.35 -25.19
N LYS A 694 -0.34 -19.07 -25.83
CA LYS A 694 -0.98 -20.27 -25.27
C LYS A 694 -0.01 -21.35 -24.81
N ASP A 695 1.14 -21.48 -25.47
CA ASP A 695 2.17 -22.47 -25.15
C ASP A 695 3.01 -22.06 -23.93
N ASN A 696 3.01 -20.78 -23.58
CA ASN A 696 3.67 -20.21 -22.40
C ASN A 696 2.72 -19.98 -21.22
N LEU A 697 1.42 -20.23 -21.39
CA LEU A 697 0.45 -20.15 -20.29
C LEU A 697 0.65 -21.30 -19.29
N PRO A 698 0.18 -21.14 -18.04
CA PRO A 698 0.22 -22.22 -17.07
C PRO A 698 -0.41 -23.53 -17.59
N LYS A 699 0.28 -24.63 -17.28
CA LYS A 699 -0.15 -26.00 -17.60
C LYS A 699 -1.37 -26.43 -16.77
N VAL A 700 -1.42 -26.01 -15.51
CA VAL A 700 -2.62 -26.15 -14.68
C VAL A 700 -3.52 -24.94 -14.90
N VAL A 701 -4.82 -25.18 -14.99
CA VAL A 701 -5.84 -24.15 -15.16
C VAL A 701 -6.82 -24.17 -13.98
N LEU A 702 -7.28 -22.97 -13.61
CA LEU A 702 -8.37 -22.78 -12.66
C LEU A 702 -9.62 -22.32 -13.42
N SER A 703 -10.70 -23.10 -13.31
CA SER A 703 -12.03 -22.67 -13.77
C SER A 703 -12.84 -22.15 -12.58
N GLU A 704 -13.60 -21.08 -12.80
CA GLU A 704 -14.41 -20.42 -11.79
C GLU A 704 -15.88 -20.29 -12.23
N SER A 705 -16.79 -20.60 -11.32
CA SER A 705 -18.21 -20.24 -11.43
C SER A 705 -18.67 -19.63 -10.10
N ASN A 706 -19.06 -18.36 -10.11
CA ASN A 706 -19.48 -17.61 -8.92
C ASN A 706 -20.88 -16.96 -9.07
N GLY A 707 -21.60 -17.31 -10.14
CA GLY A 707 -22.91 -16.74 -10.49
C GLY A 707 -22.87 -15.35 -11.16
N LEU A 708 -21.70 -14.80 -11.45
CA LEU A 708 -21.50 -13.54 -12.17
C LEU A 708 -20.74 -13.78 -13.48
N THR A 709 -20.76 -12.78 -14.37
CA THR A 709 -19.98 -12.78 -15.61
C THR A 709 -18.49 -12.54 -15.39
N ASN A 710 -18.13 -11.88 -14.29
CA ASN A 710 -16.76 -11.53 -13.97
C ASN A 710 -16.16 -12.59 -13.04
N LYS A 711 -14.90 -12.94 -13.30
CA LYS A 711 -14.09 -13.74 -12.39
C LYS A 711 -13.81 -12.94 -11.11
N GLY A 712 -13.73 -13.64 -10.00
CA GLY A 712 -13.46 -13.09 -8.66
C GLY A 712 -12.24 -13.71 -8.01
N CYS A 713 -11.73 -14.85 -8.50
CA CYS A 713 -10.61 -15.55 -7.88
C CYS A 713 -9.29 -15.23 -8.57
N ASN A 714 -8.45 -14.39 -7.94
CA ASN A 714 -7.07 -14.23 -8.36
C ASN A 714 -6.29 -15.49 -8.01
N TRP A 715 -5.43 -15.94 -8.91
CA TRP A 715 -4.60 -17.13 -8.69
C TRP A 715 -3.26 -17.01 -9.38
N ARG A 716 -2.26 -17.67 -8.80
CA ARG A 716 -0.89 -17.77 -9.33
C ARG A 716 -0.40 -19.19 -9.18
N ILE A 717 0.51 -19.60 -10.05
CA ILE A 717 1.07 -20.95 -10.03
C ILE A 717 2.55 -21.01 -10.39
N ALA A 718 3.32 -21.72 -9.58
CA ALA A 718 4.75 -21.98 -9.79
C ALA A 718 5.01 -23.49 -9.78
N SER A 719 6.06 -23.94 -10.49
CA SER A 719 6.52 -25.32 -10.35
C SER A 719 7.07 -25.56 -8.94
N ASN A 720 6.88 -26.76 -8.42
CA ASN A 720 7.48 -27.18 -7.15
C ASN A 720 8.75 -28.01 -7.39
N ASN A 721 9.56 -28.17 -6.34
CA ASN A 721 10.83 -28.93 -6.42
C ASN A 721 10.64 -30.46 -6.51
N LYS A 722 9.39 -30.94 -6.52
CA LYS A 722 9.02 -32.38 -6.53
C LYS A 722 8.43 -32.82 -7.88
N GLY A 723 8.41 -31.95 -8.89
CA GLY A 723 7.87 -32.26 -10.21
C GLY A 723 6.38 -31.95 -10.40
N GLY A 724 5.73 -31.31 -9.43
CA GLY A 724 4.35 -30.80 -9.52
C GLY A 724 4.31 -29.26 -9.47
N TYR A 725 3.24 -28.70 -8.90
CA TYR A 725 3.03 -27.25 -8.80
C TYR A 725 2.60 -26.80 -7.41
N ILE A 726 2.84 -25.52 -7.13
CA ILE A 726 2.24 -24.78 -6.03
C ILE A 726 1.29 -23.76 -6.64
N MET A 727 0.04 -23.72 -6.17
CA MET A 727 -0.96 -22.74 -6.59
C MET A 727 -1.50 -21.99 -5.39
N THR A 728 -1.63 -20.67 -5.48
CA THR A 728 -2.41 -19.88 -4.53
C THR A 728 -3.67 -19.34 -5.20
N ILE A 729 -4.77 -19.28 -4.44
CA ILE A 729 -6.07 -18.79 -4.91
C ILE A 729 -6.63 -17.84 -3.84
N ILE A 730 -7.08 -16.66 -4.26
CA ILE A 730 -7.59 -15.58 -3.42
C ILE A 730 -8.95 -15.14 -3.98
N ASN A 731 -10.04 -15.37 -3.25
CA ASN A 731 -11.37 -14.94 -3.69
C ASN A 731 -11.61 -13.47 -3.31
N LEU A 732 -11.55 -12.59 -4.31
CA LEU A 732 -11.87 -11.16 -4.24
C LEU A 732 -13.35 -10.89 -4.57
N GLY A 733 -14.05 -11.89 -5.11
CA GLY A 733 -15.44 -11.81 -5.52
C GLY A 733 -16.37 -11.65 -4.32
N LYS A 734 -17.51 -10.98 -4.55
CA LYS A 734 -18.55 -10.83 -3.51
C LYS A 734 -19.40 -12.09 -3.27
N ASN A 735 -19.16 -13.14 -4.05
CA ASN A 735 -19.84 -14.42 -3.96
C ASN A 735 -18.83 -15.52 -3.64
N LYS A 736 -19.33 -16.60 -3.03
CA LYS A 736 -18.64 -17.87 -2.98
C LYS A 736 -18.38 -18.37 -4.42
N ALA A 737 -17.21 -18.92 -4.67
CA ALA A 737 -16.82 -19.43 -5.98
C ALA A 737 -16.74 -20.97 -5.97
N GLN A 738 -17.38 -21.60 -6.95
CA GLN A 738 -17.12 -23.00 -7.30
C GLN A 738 -15.90 -23.04 -8.21
N LEU A 739 -14.88 -23.77 -7.79
CA LEU A 739 -13.58 -23.85 -8.44
C LEU A 739 -13.29 -25.25 -8.94
N LYS A 740 -12.59 -25.33 -10.07
CA LYS A 740 -12.04 -26.58 -10.63
C LYS A 740 -10.60 -26.38 -11.06
N VAL A 741 -9.71 -27.18 -10.48
CA VAL A 741 -8.30 -27.28 -10.87
C VAL A 741 -8.14 -28.46 -11.82
N ALA A 742 -7.48 -28.26 -12.96
CA ALA A 742 -7.23 -29.32 -13.93
C ALA A 742 -5.94 -29.07 -14.72
N MET A 743 -5.37 -30.12 -15.31
CA MET A 743 -4.33 -29.96 -16.32
C MET A 743 -4.95 -29.55 -17.67
N ARG A 744 -4.29 -28.67 -18.42
CA ARG A 744 -4.74 -28.21 -19.73
C ARG A 744 -4.81 -29.34 -20.77
N ASN A 745 -3.99 -30.37 -20.62
CA ASN A 745 -3.99 -31.56 -21.48
C ASN A 745 -5.08 -32.59 -21.11
N GLY A 746 -5.82 -32.37 -20.01
CA GLY A 746 -6.88 -33.26 -19.54
C GLY A 746 -6.44 -34.27 -18.48
N ASP A 747 -5.18 -34.30 -18.07
CA ASP A 747 -4.70 -35.19 -17.02
C ASP A 747 -5.34 -34.85 -15.67
N THR A 748 -5.48 -35.88 -14.82
CA THR A 748 -6.02 -35.73 -13.48
C THR A 748 -5.06 -34.95 -12.59
N VAL A 749 -5.60 -34.26 -11.59
CA VAL A 749 -4.79 -33.58 -10.57
C VAL A 749 -5.20 -34.06 -9.20
N LYS A 750 -4.22 -34.12 -8.30
CA LYS A 750 -4.46 -34.27 -6.86
C LYS A 750 -4.08 -32.96 -6.19
N CYS A 751 -5.02 -32.40 -5.43
CA CYS A 751 -4.84 -31.14 -4.72
C CYS A 751 -4.70 -31.42 -3.22
N THR A 752 -3.73 -30.78 -2.57
CA THR A 752 -3.58 -30.80 -1.11
C THR A 752 -3.54 -29.38 -0.60
N ASN A 753 -4.38 -29.03 0.38
CA ASN A 753 -4.31 -27.74 1.06
C ASN A 753 -3.04 -27.69 1.92
N MET A 754 -2.04 -26.89 1.52
CA MET A 754 -0.76 -26.81 2.20
C MET A 754 -0.86 -26.23 3.61
N LEU A 755 -1.89 -25.43 3.91
CA LEU A 755 -2.08 -24.84 5.25
C LEU A 755 -2.57 -25.87 6.29
N THR A 756 -3.21 -26.95 5.85
CA THR A 756 -3.83 -27.97 6.73
C THR A 756 -3.42 -29.41 6.40
N GLU A 757 -2.64 -29.61 5.35
CA GLU A 757 -2.32 -30.90 4.69
C GLU A 757 -3.53 -31.77 4.34
N GLN A 758 -4.73 -31.17 4.29
CA GLN A 758 -5.93 -31.93 3.95
C GLN A 758 -6.01 -32.13 2.44
N PRO A 759 -6.33 -33.36 1.98
CA PRO A 759 -6.61 -33.60 0.57
C PRO A 759 -7.87 -32.84 0.16
N LEU A 760 -7.83 -32.27 -1.03
CA LEU A 760 -8.96 -31.63 -1.69
C LEU A 760 -9.25 -32.37 -2.99
N ASN A 761 -10.54 -32.47 -3.31
CA ASN A 761 -10.94 -32.86 -4.67
C ASN A 761 -10.44 -31.80 -5.67
N SER A 762 -10.39 -32.15 -6.95
CA SER A 762 -10.11 -31.18 -8.01
C SER A 762 -11.21 -30.12 -8.18
N GLU A 763 -12.40 -30.37 -7.62
CA GLU A 763 -13.52 -29.44 -7.56
C GLU A 763 -13.89 -29.13 -6.11
N PHE A 764 -13.97 -27.84 -5.76
CA PHE A 764 -14.24 -27.38 -4.40
C PHE A 764 -14.84 -25.97 -4.40
N GLU A 765 -15.41 -25.56 -3.26
CA GLU A 765 -15.89 -24.21 -3.04
C GLU A 765 -14.85 -23.36 -2.31
N LEU A 766 -14.76 -22.08 -2.65
CA LEU A 766 -14.00 -21.07 -1.91
C LEU A 766 -14.92 -19.93 -1.49
N ASP A 767 -15.06 -19.72 -0.18
CA ASP A 767 -15.89 -18.66 0.38
C ASP A 767 -15.37 -17.25 0.02
N VAL A 768 -16.21 -16.23 0.22
CA VAL A 768 -15.82 -14.82 0.09
C VAL A 768 -14.65 -14.55 1.02
N HIS A 769 -13.63 -13.84 0.54
CA HIS A 769 -12.35 -13.62 1.22
C HIS A 769 -11.52 -14.89 1.48
N GLY A 770 -11.93 -16.05 0.95
CA GLY A 770 -11.17 -17.28 1.08
C GLY A 770 -9.78 -17.18 0.44
N VAL A 771 -8.80 -17.81 1.11
CA VAL A 771 -7.42 -17.95 0.64
C VAL A 771 -7.03 -19.42 0.70
N LEU A 772 -6.43 -19.93 -0.38
CA LEU A 772 -5.86 -21.26 -0.45
C LEU A 772 -4.42 -21.22 -0.95
N LEU A 773 -3.63 -22.15 -0.43
CA LEU A 773 -2.32 -22.52 -0.94
C LEU A 773 -2.34 -24.04 -1.16
N LEU A 774 -2.12 -24.47 -2.39
CA LEU A 774 -2.29 -25.85 -2.85
C LEU A 774 -0.97 -26.41 -3.35
N GLU A 775 -0.67 -27.65 -2.96
CA GLU A 775 0.26 -28.51 -3.67
C GLU A 775 -0.55 -29.33 -4.69
N ILE A 776 -0.07 -29.35 -5.94
CA ILE A 776 -0.71 -30.01 -7.06
C ILE A 776 0.24 -31.08 -7.61
N GLU A 777 -0.24 -32.32 -7.61
CA GLU A 777 0.44 -33.48 -8.18
C GLU A 777 -0.30 -33.93 -9.45
N GLU A 778 0.47 -34.32 -10.47
CA GLU A 778 -0.02 -34.92 -11.73
C GLU A 778 -0.43 -36.40 -11.52
#